data_AF-A0A955XH82-F1
#
_entry.id   AF-A0A955XH82-F1
#
_cell.length_a   1.000
_cell.length_b   1.000
_cell.length_c   1.000
_cell.angle_alpha   90.00
_cell.angle_beta   90.00
_cell.angle_gamma   90.00
#
_symmetry.space_group_name_H-M   'P 1'
#
loop_
_entity.id
_entity.type
_entity.pdbx_description
1 polymer ?
#
loop_
_entity_poly.entity_id
_entity_poly.type
_entity_poly.pdbx_seq_one_letter_code
_entity_poly.pdbx_strand_id
1 'polypeptide(L)'
;MNVLRSVAAATVLLLPMAVGAVPEGTRQLGLTQGLEGYSELKVFARAGERIRVCSSDDGLKEPAVMVDGQPVDLDRDALIMPANPVDVGRLGSEIIVFPPNPTACTGDLDCAAGQSCRNRSFTRLPVPVGQQGQCGIPLAVTQVRGYCNAQQAPGDRNWHEVAVDAEGDWRINFVGEPESLTGSGSSVRFFEVDVVDGGGASAPGGRLHTESWALNAHSFAYGADTEFFVLAAVNQGARVFSIDFENLAGFRWFLVSNARGLQDHPSQSWCAYGNPFGDGCLTATQARNAQPPVDQETVFSGYEIYIHYPDPAPAAPPEPTLDNVQFNDEAGTGTITPNGDGNQDTGVFSFESNVNGTYEVIIDTDGDGNLERADDRVLRGNVRVGTNEVEWDGNGPDGQPAGDGAYRFRVRLVTAETHFPMSDIEDNSDGFVVWDVAPNGDRTALPMFWDDRPVRAEANLIPATDDAVLSFGDGSSVPPGDHQRRRWVQPTNNENDDVPLIFDTWVVGASTFTGVALCRRCGEPFDMVVVGGEDEVNDTDEDGIPDDVEDPNGNGVVEPGETDPNDPDTDGDGLDDGVEDANQNGMVDEGETDPRREDTDGDGLNDGVEDANQNGVQDMGETDPTDPDTDGDGLDDGVEVDGPTNPLDPDSDDDGLLDGAEDANGNGMVDAGETDPTNPDTDNDGISDGVETTGPTSPTDPDSDDDGLNDGVEDANQNGVIDEGETEPDDADTDDDGIADGVEDANQNGMVDAGETDPRVRDTDGDGVDDGQEDIDRDGMRDEGELDPLDTDTDDDGILDGVEDANQNGRVDVGETDGTDTDSDDDGLDDGVEDANQNGTVDAGETDPRNPDTDGGGENDGSEVAGGRNPVDNPDDDLRPVMDSDGDGLNDDEEDLNGNGQLDDGETDPDDPDTDDDGLSDFVEVNGPTDPRLADTDQDGLLDGAEDANGNGMVDEGETDPTSADSDADGLRDGTEDANLNGTV
;
A
#
# COMPACT_ATOMS: atom_id res chain seq x y z
N MET A 1 -64.20 -26.34 27.27
CA MET A 1 -65.08 -27.52 27.44
C MET A 1 -65.08 -28.30 26.13
N ASN A 2 -64.83 -29.61 26.21
CA ASN A 2 -64.94 -30.60 25.14
C ASN A 2 -66.19 -30.38 24.24
N VAL A 3 -66.09 -30.64 22.93
CA VAL A 3 -66.61 -31.86 22.26
C VAL A 3 -66.52 -31.71 20.73
N LEU A 4 -65.82 -32.67 20.14
CA LEU A 4 -65.74 -33.05 18.72
C LEU A 4 -67.09 -33.35 18.05
N ARG A 5 -67.17 -33.10 16.73
CA ARG A 5 -67.77 -33.98 15.68
C ARG A 5 -67.32 -33.47 14.30
N SER A 6 -66.27 -34.02 13.69
CA SER A 6 -66.26 -35.22 12.81
C SER A 6 -67.11 -35.09 11.55
N VAL A 7 -66.47 -34.78 10.42
CA VAL A 7 -66.81 -35.33 9.11
C VAL A 7 -65.52 -35.86 8.48
N ALA A 8 -65.51 -37.15 8.18
CA ALA A 8 -64.39 -37.85 7.56
C ALA A 8 -64.36 -37.55 6.05
N ALA A 9 -63.27 -36.94 5.58
CA ALA A 9 -62.85 -37.02 4.18
C ALA A 9 -61.78 -38.10 4.08
N ALA A 10 -62.00 -39.06 3.18
CA ALA A 10 -61.06 -40.13 2.92
C ALA A 10 -59.77 -39.54 2.36
N THR A 11 -58.70 -39.66 3.14
CA THR A 11 -57.33 -39.37 2.74
C THR A 11 -56.95 -40.31 1.58
N VAL A 12 -56.99 -39.81 0.35
CA VAL A 12 -56.07 -40.30 -0.69
C VAL A 12 -54.77 -39.58 -0.40
N LEU A 13 -53.89 -40.27 0.34
CA LEU A 13 -52.52 -39.84 0.57
C LEU A 13 -51.81 -39.93 -0.79
N LEU A 14 -51.80 -38.85 -1.56
CA LEU A 14 -50.77 -38.66 -2.57
C LEU A 14 -49.49 -38.42 -1.80
N LEU A 15 -48.69 -39.48 -1.67
CA LEU A 15 -47.29 -39.36 -1.26
C LEU A 15 -46.61 -38.34 -2.18
N PRO A 16 -45.74 -37.46 -1.66
CA PRO A 16 -44.96 -36.55 -2.50
C PRO A 16 -44.25 -37.40 -3.55
N MET A 17 -44.37 -37.02 -4.83
CA MET A 17 -43.55 -37.63 -5.86
C MET A 17 -42.10 -37.30 -5.49
N ALA A 18 -41.37 -38.28 -4.96
CA ALA A 18 -39.92 -38.27 -5.09
C ALA A 18 -39.64 -38.13 -6.59
N VAL A 19 -39.11 -36.98 -7.00
CA VAL A 19 -38.75 -36.70 -8.39
C VAL A 19 -37.79 -37.80 -8.81
N GLY A 20 -38.31 -38.74 -9.60
CA GLY A 20 -37.51 -39.86 -10.05
C GLY A 20 -36.38 -39.36 -10.92
N ALA A 21 -35.27 -40.09 -10.93
CA ALA A 21 -34.20 -39.92 -11.90
C ALA A 21 -34.77 -39.97 -13.34
N VAL A 22 -34.90 -38.81 -14.01
CA VAL A 22 -35.52 -38.69 -15.34
C VAL A 22 -34.83 -37.61 -16.18
N PRO A 23 -34.73 -37.81 -17.51
CA PRO A 23 -34.41 -36.72 -18.43
C PRO A 23 -35.44 -35.60 -18.36
N GLU A 24 -34.99 -34.37 -18.53
CA GLU A 24 -35.70 -33.11 -18.46
C GLU A 24 -35.81 -32.48 -19.86
N GLY A 25 -36.92 -31.79 -20.18
CA GLY A 25 -37.09 -31.06 -21.44
C GLY A 25 -38.52 -31.09 -21.97
N THR A 26 -38.67 -31.15 -23.29
CA THR A 26 -39.96 -30.99 -23.98
C THR A 26 -41.03 -31.99 -23.56
N ARG A 27 -40.67 -33.19 -23.10
CA ARG A 27 -41.66 -34.21 -22.72
C ARG A 27 -42.52 -33.76 -21.54
N GLN A 28 -41.93 -33.01 -20.61
CA GLN A 28 -42.59 -32.42 -19.44
C GLN A 28 -43.44 -31.20 -19.80
N LEU A 29 -43.07 -30.50 -20.88
CA LEU A 29 -43.79 -29.34 -21.42
C LEU A 29 -45.08 -29.73 -22.19
N GLY A 30 -45.36 -31.02 -22.31
CA GLY A 30 -46.37 -31.56 -23.23
C GLY A 30 -45.79 -31.81 -24.63
N LEU A 31 -46.24 -32.89 -25.29
CA LEU A 31 -45.70 -33.41 -26.57
C LEU A 31 -45.74 -32.44 -27.76
N THR A 32 -46.20 -31.20 -27.56
CA THR A 32 -46.53 -30.23 -28.62
C THR A 32 -45.83 -28.90 -28.45
N GLN A 33 -44.87 -28.71 -27.52
CA GLN A 33 -44.22 -27.41 -27.31
C GLN A 33 -42.71 -27.42 -27.57
N GLY A 34 -42.24 -26.59 -28.50
CA GLY A 34 -40.82 -26.54 -28.91
C GLY A 34 -40.10 -25.32 -28.39
N LEU A 35 -38.77 -25.46 -28.23
CA LEU A 35 -37.91 -24.33 -27.93
C LEU A 35 -37.79 -23.45 -29.17
N GLU A 36 -38.14 -22.18 -29.03
CA GLU A 36 -37.87 -21.16 -30.04
C GLU A 36 -36.53 -20.45 -29.73
N GLY A 37 -35.87 -19.91 -30.76
CA GLY A 37 -34.43 -19.54 -30.78
C GLY A 37 -33.91 -18.44 -29.84
N TYR A 38 -34.52 -18.30 -28.65
CA TYR A 38 -34.28 -17.24 -27.67
C TYR A 38 -33.98 -17.73 -26.24
N SER A 39 -34.25 -19.00 -25.91
CA SER A 39 -33.94 -19.56 -24.58
C SER A 39 -32.50 -20.08 -24.47
N GLU A 40 -31.72 -19.52 -23.55
CA GLU A 40 -30.40 -20.03 -23.15
C GLU A 40 -30.59 -21.12 -22.08
N LEU A 41 -30.59 -22.37 -22.51
CA LEU A 41 -30.77 -23.50 -21.58
C LEU A 41 -29.49 -23.72 -20.77
N LYS A 42 -29.65 -23.78 -19.45
CA LYS A 42 -28.60 -24.08 -18.48
C LYS A 42 -28.91 -25.43 -17.82
N VAL A 43 -27.88 -26.25 -17.61
CA VAL A 43 -27.97 -27.49 -16.85
C VAL A 43 -26.90 -27.50 -15.77
N PHE A 44 -27.32 -27.58 -14.51
CA PHE A 44 -26.38 -27.77 -13.42
C PHE A 44 -25.84 -29.21 -13.43
N ALA A 45 -24.52 -29.38 -13.35
CA ALA A 45 -23.90 -30.69 -13.24
C ALA A 45 -22.66 -30.66 -12.34
N ARG A 46 -22.33 -31.80 -11.71
CA ARG A 46 -21.19 -31.95 -10.80
C ARG A 46 -20.00 -32.62 -11.49
N ALA A 47 -18.79 -32.31 -11.03
CA ALA A 47 -17.58 -32.93 -11.54
C ALA A 47 -17.64 -34.47 -11.45
N GLY A 48 -17.37 -35.15 -12.57
CA GLY A 48 -17.45 -36.61 -12.70
C GLY A 48 -18.80 -37.16 -13.19
N GLU A 49 -19.83 -36.31 -13.31
CA GLU A 49 -21.08 -36.64 -14.00
C GLU A 49 -20.91 -36.55 -15.53
N ARG A 50 -21.97 -36.92 -16.27
CA ARG A 50 -22.06 -36.72 -17.73
C ARG A 50 -23.38 -36.07 -18.08
N ILE A 51 -23.33 -35.03 -18.90
CA ILE A 51 -24.52 -34.42 -19.51
C ILE A 51 -24.86 -35.20 -20.77
N ARG A 52 -26.09 -35.70 -20.84
CA ARG A 52 -26.67 -36.32 -22.03
C ARG A 52 -27.64 -35.36 -22.66
N VAL A 53 -27.51 -35.12 -23.96
CA VAL A 53 -28.40 -34.21 -24.68
C VAL A 53 -28.80 -34.81 -26.03
N CYS A 54 -30.03 -34.58 -26.43
CA CYS A 54 -30.53 -34.94 -27.74
C CYS A 54 -31.55 -33.92 -28.25
N SER A 55 -31.73 -33.89 -29.57
CA SER A 55 -32.70 -33.05 -30.27
C SER A 55 -33.54 -33.90 -31.22
N SER A 56 -34.76 -33.48 -31.53
CA SER A 56 -35.59 -34.08 -32.57
C SER A 56 -35.20 -33.68 -33.99
N ASP A 57 -34.28 -32.73 -34.15
CA ASP A 57 -33.69 -32.46 -35.45
C ASP A 57 -32.76 -33.63 -35.80
N ASP A 58 -32.91 -34.22 -36.97
CA ASP A 58 -32.19 -35.44 -37.34
C ASP A 58 -30.81 -35.18 -37.98
N GLY A 59 -30.42 -33.89 -38.02
CA GLY A 59 -29.15 -33.40 -38.55
C GLY A 59 -29.08 -33.41 -40.08
N LEU A 60 -30.16 -33.79 -40.76
CA LEU A 60 -30.24 -33.74 -42.21
C LEU A 60 -30.47 -32.30 -42.67
N LYS A 61 -29.87 -31.98 -43.82
CA LYS A 61 -30.12 -30.71 -44.49
C LYS A 61 -31.48 -30.77 -45.16
N GLU A 62 -32.44 -30.02 -44.63
CA GLU A 62 -33.77 -29.91 -45.24
C GLU A 62 -33.71 -29.10 -46.55
N PRO A 63 -34.43 -29.51 -47.60
CA PRO A 63 -34.56 -28.73 -48.82
C PRO A 63 -35.44 -27.50 -48.56
N ALA A 64 -35.01 -26.33 -49.04
CA ALA A 64 -35.81 -25.11 -48.95
C ALA A 64 -37.22 -25.31 -49.55
N VAL A 65 -38.25 -24.77 -48.88
CA VAL A 65 -39.61 -24.78 -49.40
C VAL A 65 -39.66 -23.97 -50.69
N MET A 66 -40.17 -24.60 -51.76
CA MET A 66 -40.27 -23.96 -53.07
C MET A 66 -41.67 -23.39 -53.26
N VAL A 67 -41.82 -22.08 -53.25
CA VAL A 67 -43.06 -21.37 -53.63
C VAL A 67 -42.83 -20.71 -54.98
N ASP A 68 -43.66 -21.05 -55.98
CA ASP A 68 -43.56 -20.55 -57.36
C ASP A 68 -42.16 -20.66 -58.00
N GLY A 69 -41.41 -21.70 -57.65
CA GLY A 69 -40.08 -21.97 -58.20
C GLY A 69 -38.97 -21.08 -57.63
N GLN A 70 -39.22 -20.38 -56.53
CA GLN A 70 -38.19 -19.73 -55.71
C GLN A 70 -38.07 -20.44 -54.35
N PRO A 71 -36.86 -20.59 -53.79
CA PRO A 71 -36.69 -21.01 -52.41
C PRO A 71 -37.14 -19.87 -51.48
N VAL A 72 -38.10 -20.14 -50.60
CA VAL A 72 -38.66 -19.14 -49.67
C VAL A 72 -38.57 -19.66 -48.25
N ASP A 73 -38.10 -18.81 -47.35
CA ASP A 73 -38.18 -18.98 -45.89
C ASP A 73 -39.55 -18.44 -45.44
N LEU A 74 -40.37 -19.28 -44.81
CA LEU A 74 -41.75 -18.95 -44.46
C LEU A 74 -41.89 -18.28 -43.08
N ASP A 75 -40.80 -18.06 -42.34
CA ASP A 75 -40.84 -17.54 -40.97
C ASP A 75 -40.86 -16.00 -40.87
N ARG A 76 -41.24 -15.28 -41.94
CA ARG A 76 -41.39 -13.81 -41.87
C ARG A 76 -42.76 -13.31 -42.31
N ASP A 77 -43.39 -12.63 -41.36
CA ASP A 77 -44.61 -11.87 -41.49
C ASP A 77 -44.49 -10.83 -42.63
N ALA A 78 -45.45 -10.84 -43.56
CA ALA A 78 -45.29 -10.30 -44.91
C ALA A 78 -45.33 -8.76 -45.02
N LEU A 79 -45.21 -8.02 -43.91
CA LEU A 79 -45.47 -6.56 -43.88
C LEU A 79 -44.23 -5.66 -43.85
N ILE A 80 -43.02 -6.18 -43.61
CA ILE A 80 -41.81 -5.35 -43.50
C ILE A 80 -40.60 -6.02 -44.20
N MET A 81 -40.32 -5.58 -45.44
CA MET A 81 -39.17 -5.91 -46.32
C MET A 81 -39.32 -7.12 -47.28
N PRO A 82 -38.75 -7.06 -48.51
CA PRO A 82 -38.91 -8.12 -49.51
C PRO A 82 -38.15 -9.41 -49.15
N ALA A 83 -38.71 -10.56 -49.56
CA ALA A 83 -38.14 -11.90 -49.38
C ALA A 83 -36.67 -11.98 -49.85
N ASN A 84 -35.76 -12.40 -48.97
CA ASN A 84 -34.40 -12.71 -49.35
C ASN A 84 -34.30 -14.12 -49.95
N PRO A 85 -33.46 -14.35 -50.96
CA PRO A 85 -33.13 -15.70 -51.42
C PRO A 85 -32.47 -16.48 -50.28
N VAL A 86 -32.95 -17.68 -49.99
CA VAL A 86 -32.30 -18.60 -49.04
C VAL A 86 -31.06 -19.20 -49.71
N ASP A 87 -29.89 -19.07 -49.10
CA ASP A 87 -28.68 -19.77 -49.56
C ASP A 87 -28.92 -21.29 -49.47
N VAL A 88 -28.86 -21.97 -50.61
CA VAL A 88 -29.06 -23.43 -50.73
C VAL A 88 -27.87 -24.15 -50.07
N GLY A 89 -27.80 -24.20 -48.75
CA GLY A 89 -26.48 -24.24 -48.12
C GLY A 89 -26.37 -24.76 -46.70
N ARG A 90 -27.35 -24.52 -45.83
CA ARG A 90 -27.14 -24.60 -44.38
C ARG A 90 -26.70 -25.99 -43.88
N LEU A 91 -25.75 -25.96 -42.94
CA LEU A 91 -25.18 -27.14 -42.27
C LEU A 91 -26.27 -27.79 -41.39
N GLY A 92 -26.22 -29.11 -41.20
CA GLY A 92 -27.15 -29.83 -40.30
C GLY A 92 -27.09 -29.29 -38.86
N SER A 93 -28.09 -29.63 -38.03
CA SER A 93 -28.14 -29.17 -36.65
C SER A 93 -26.93 -29.59 -35.81
N GLU A 94 -26.48 -28.67 -34.97
CA GLU A 94 -25.38 -28.82 -34.04
C GLU A 94 -25.89 -28.44 -32.64
N ILE A 95 -25.57 -29.25 -31.64
CA ILE A 95 -25.76 -28.89 -30.24
C ILE A 95 -24.41 -28.41 -29.73
N ILE A 96 -24.35 -27.24 -29.13
CA ILE A 96 -23.12 -26.69 -28.55
C ILE A 96 -23.27 -26.68 -27.04
N VAL A 97 -22.32 -27.31 -26.36
CA VAL A 97 -22.29 -27.38 -24.90
C VAL A 97 -21.11 -26.56 -24.39
N PHE A 98 -21.37 -25.55 -23.57
CA PHE A 98 -20.35 -24.71 -22.95
C PHE A 98 -20.17 -25.08 -21.47
N PRO A 99 -18.92 -25.21 -20.99
CA PRO A 99 -18.66 -25.35 -19.55
C PRO A 99 -19.04 -24.07 -18.80
N PRO A 100 -19.13 -24.11 -17.45
CA PRO A 100 -19.52 -22.95 -16.63
C PRO A 100 -18.61 -21.74 -16.83
N ASN A 101 -17.30 -21.99 -16.98
CA ASN A 101 -16.27 -20.97 -17.23
C ASN A 101 -15.56 -21.24 -18.56
N PRO A 102 -16.19 -20.94 -19.71
CA PRO A 102 -15.62 -21.26 -21.00
C PRO A 102 -14.48 -20.29 -21.35
N THR A 103 -13.35 -20.81 -21.82
CA THR A 103 -12.21 -20.02 -22.27
C THR A 103 -12.62 -19.05 -23.38
N ALA A 104 -12.26 -17.77 -23.24
CA ALA A 104 -12.44 -16.79 -24.30
C ALA A 104 -11.53 -17.13 -25.50
N CYS A 105 -12.04 -16.95 -26.72
CA CYS A 105 -11.33 -17.31 -27.94
C CYS A 105 -11.61 -16.31 -29.06
N THR A 106 -10.68 -16.22 -30.00
CA THR A 106 -10.84 -15.47 -31.25
C THR A 106 -10.83 -16.39 -32.47
N GLY A 107 -10.45 -17.66 -32.27
CA GLY A 107 -10.59 -18.74 -33.24
C GLY A 107 -10.41 -20.12 -32.60
N ASP A 108 -10.66 -21.18 -33.38
CA ASP A 108 -10.64 -22.57 -32.87
C ASP A 108 -9.28 -23.02 -32.29
N LEU A 109 -8.18 -22.37 -32.67
CA LEU A 109 -6.83 -22.67 -32.15
C LEU A 109 -6.63 -22.26 -30.69
N ASP A 110 -7.47 -21.36 -30.17
CA ASP A 110 -7.43 -20.92 -28.78
C ASP A 110 -8.13 -21.93 -27.85
N CYS A 111 -8.85 -22.91 -28.41
CA CYS A 111 -9.64 -23.87 -27.68
C CYS A 111 -8.93 -25.22 -27.47
N ALA A 112 -9.29 -25.91 -26.39
CA ALA A 112 -8.77 -27.25 -26.10
C ALA A 112 -9.19 -28.27 -27.18
N ALA A 113 -8.47 -29.39 -27.26
CA ALA A 113 -8.77 -30.44 -28.21
C ALA A 113 -10.23 -30.95 -28.05
N GLY A 114 -11.01 -30.90 -29.14
CA GLY A 114 -12.42 -31.29 -29.14
C GLY A 114 -13.41 -30.15 -28.88
N GLN A 115 -12.91 -28.94 -28.59
CA GLN A 115 -13.71 -27.72 -28.52
C GLN A 115 -13.55 -26.87 -29.79
N SER A 116 -14.43 -25.90 -29.98
CA SER A 116 -14.34 -24.92 -31.05
C SER A 116 -14.87 -23.57 -30.58
N CYS A 117 -14.35 -22.51 -31.17
CA CYS A 117 -14.70 -21.15 -30.81
C CYS A 117 -16.08 -20.79 -31.37
N ARG A 118 -17.00 -20.40 -30.51
CA ARG A 118 -18.41 -20.14 -30.84
C ARG A 118 -18.89 -18.86 -30.20
N ASN A 119 -19.76 -18.13 -30.88
CA ASN A 119 -20.42 -16.96 -30.29
C ASN A 119 -21.42 -17.43 -29.24
N ARG A 120 -21.50 -16.70 -28.12
CA ARG A 120 -22.43 -16.96 -27.02
C ARG A 120 -23.87 -16.57 -27.41
N SER A 121 -24.06 -15.54 -28.24
CA SER A 121 -25.38 -15.04 -28.68
C SER A 121 -25.82 -15.66 -30.02
N PHE A 122 -27.09 -16.06 -30.10
CA PHE A 122 -27.61 -17.06 -31.04
C PHE A 122 -27.56 -16.77 -32.56
N THR A 123 -27.63 -17.88 -33.31
CA THR A 123 -28.06 -18.11 -34.72
C THR A 123 -27.05 -18.12 -35.87
N ARG A 124 -25.74 -17.80 -35.70
CA ARG A 124 -24.75 -17.99 -36.81
C ARG A 124 -23.34 -18.43 -36.34
N LEU A 125 -22.89 -19.55 -36.92
CA LEU A 125 -21.53 -20.12 -36.88
C LEU A 125 -20.52 -19.24 -37.66
N PRO A 126 -19.19 -19.46 -37.54
CA PRO A 126 -18.28 -19.31 -36.39
C PRO A 126 -18.04 -17.83 -35.98
N VAL A 127 -17.21 -17.57 -34.96
CA VAL A 127 -16.87 -16.20 -34.50
C VAL A 127 -16.31 -15.37 -35.67
N PRO A 128 -16.94 -14.23 -36.03
CA PRO A 128 -16.43 -13.36 -37.08
C PRO A 128 -15.00 -12.89 -36.76
N VAL A 129 -14.15 -12.75 -37.79
CA VAL A 129 -12.76 -12.28 -37.63
C VAL A 129 -12.74 -10.94 -36.87
N GLY A 130 -12.13 -10.92 -35.68
CA GLY A 130 -12.02 -9.73 -34.83
C GLY A 130 -13.05 -9.62 -33.71
N GLN A 131 -13.95 -10.60 -33.53
CA GLN A 131 -14.84 -10.69 -32.36
C GLN A 131 -14.34 -11.74 -31.37
N GLN A 132 -14.67 -11.57 -30.08
CA GLN A 132 -14.42 -12.58 -29.05
C GLN A 132 -15.60 -13.57 -28.99
N GLY A 133 -15.30 -14.86 -28.95
CA GLY A 133 -16.25 -15.91 -28.61
C GLY A 133 -15.78 -16.74 -27.42
N GLN A 134 -16.42 -17.88 -27.22
CA GLN A 134 -16.16 -18.81 -26.13
C GLN A 134 -15.94 -20.22 -26.67
N CYS A 135 -15.02 -20.95 -26.03
CA CYS A 135 -14.75 -22.34 -26.37
C CYS A 135 -15.91 -23.23 -25.90
N GLY A 136 -16.62 -23.82 -26.86
CA GLY A 136 -17.71 -24.77 -26.63
C GLY A 136 -17.42 -26.13 -27.26
N ILE A 137 -18.16 -27.15 -26.85
CA ILE A 137 -18.07 -28.53 -27.38
C ILE A 137 -19.14 -28.69 -28.46
N PRO A 138 -18.77 -28.68 -29.75
CA PRO A 138 -19.71 -28.94 -30.84
C PRO A 138 -20.10 -30.43 -30.91
N LEU A 139 -21.39 -30.71 -30.86
CA LEU A 139 -21.98 -32.04 -30.97
C LEU A 139 -22.84 -32.12 -32.23
N ALA A 140 -22.29 -32.70 -33.29
CA ALA A 140 -23.00 -32.89 -34.55
C ALA A 140 -24.18 -33.86 -34.37
N VAL A 141 -25.40 -33.42 -34.72
CA VAL A 141 -26.58 -34.28 -34.65
C VAL A 141 -26.69 -35.13 -35.92
N THR A 142 -27.04 -36.39 -35.75
CA THR A 142 -27.25 -37.36 -36.83
C THR A 142 -28.37 -38.32 -36.45
N GLN A 143 -28.99 -38.98 -37.43
CA GLN A 143 -30.02 -40.00 -37.21
C GLN A 143 -29.63 -41.15 -36.24
N VAL A 144 -28.33 -41.36 -35.98
CA VAL A 144 -27.83 -42.42 -35.09
C VAL A 144 -27.17 -41.91 -33.81
N ARG A 145 -26.97 -40.59 -33.66
CA ARG A 145 -26.33 -39.96 -32.49
C ARG A 145 -26.73 -38.48 -32.38
N GLY A 146 -27.22 -38.07 -31.23
CA GLY A 146 -27.81 -36.74 -30.98
C GLY A 146 -29.29 -36.64 -31.31
N TYR A 147 -29.84 -37.55 -32.12
CA TYR A 147 -31.26 -37.54 -32.51
C TYR A 147 -32.14 -38.30 -31.52
N CYS A 148 -33.25 -37.69 -31.09
CA CYS A 148 -34.28 -38.34 -30.30
C CYS A 148 -35.70 -38.11 -30.82
N ASN A 149 -36.42 -39.21 -30.98
CA ASN A 149 -37.84 -39.21 -31.33
C ASN A 149 -38.69 -39.37 -30.06
N ALA A 150 -39.63 -38.46 -29.80
CA ALA A 150 -40.62 -38.51 -28.72
C ALA A 150 -41.32 -39.88 -28.47
N GLN A 151 -41.38 -40.79 -29.45
CA GLN A 151 -41.93 -42.14 -29.27
C GLN A 151 -40.92 -43.20 -28.75
N GLN A 152 -39.63 -42.88 -28.64
CA GLN A 152 -38.60 -43.76 -28.06
C GLN A 152 -38.64 -43.69 -26.53
N ALA A 153 -38.34 -44.81 -25.86
CA ALA A 153 -38.13 -44.78 -24.42
C ALA A 153 -36.84 -44.00 -24.07
N PRO A 154 -36.73 -43.33 -22.91
CA PRO A 154 -35.53 -42.59 -22.50
C PRO A 154 -34.19 -43.35 -22.59
N GLY A 155 -34.21 -44.66 -22.34
CA GLY A 155 -33.02 -45.52 -22.47
C GLY A 155 -32.65 -45.89 -23.92
N ASP A 156 -33.55 -45.66 -24.87
CA ASP A 156 -33.41 -45.99 -26.30
C ASP A 156 -33.12 -44.74 -27.17
N ARG A 157 -32.88 -43.57 -26.53
CA ARG A 157 -32.52 -42.34 -27.23
C ARG A 157 -31.08 -42.43 -27.73
N ASN A 158 -30.79 -41.78 -28.87
CA ASN A 158 -29.42 -41.66 -29.35
C ASN A 158 -28.77 -40.43 -28.71
N TRP A 159 -28.39 -40.51 -27.44
CA TRP A 159 -27.79 -39.38 -26.72
C TRP A 159 -26.43 -38.96 -27.30
N HIS A 160 -26.15 -37.65 -27.27
CA HIS A 160 -24.77 -37.19 -27.09
C HIS A 160 -24.44 -37.19 -25.60
N GLU A 161 -23.20 -37.52 -25.26
CA GLU A 161 -22.71 -37.46 -23.88
C GLU A 161 -21.48 -36.55 -23.81
N VAL A 162 -21.48 -35.66 -22.82
CA VAL A 162 -20.38 -34.75 -22.49
C VAL A 162 -19.93 -35.06 -21.07
N ALA A 163 -18.63 -35.27 -20.87
CA ALA A 163 -18.08 -35.47 -19.54
C ALA A 163 -17.99 -34.14 -18.81
N VAL A 164 -18.40 -34.12 -17.53
CA VAL A 164 -18.38 -32.93 -16.69
C VAL A 164 -17.07 -32.92 -15.90
N ASP A 165 -16.20 -31.97 -16.24
CA ASP A 165 -14.90 -31.76 -15.59
C ASP A 165 -14.93 -30.65 -14.52
N ALA A 166 -15.89 -29.74 -14.60
CA ALA A 166 -16.14 -28.69 -13.62
C ALA A 166 -17.60 -28.68 -13.17
N GLU A 167 -17.81 -28.50 -11.86
CA GLU A 167 -19.13 -28.30 -11.29
C GLU A 167 -19.68 -26.90 -11.62
N GLY A 168 -20.97 -26.81 -11.92
CA GLY A 168 -21.68 -25.56 -12.18
C GLY A 168 -22.69 -25.68 -13.33
N ASP A 169 -23.14 -24.51 -13.83
CA ASP A 169 -24.11 -24.45 -14.93
C ASP A 169 -23.45 -24.55 -16.29
N TRP A 170 -23.72 -25.67 -16.96
CA TRP A 170 -23.32 -25.90 -18.34
C TRP A 170 -24.40 -25.39 -19.28
N ARG A 171 -24.02 -24.60 -20.28
CA ARG A 171 -24.99 -24.02 -21.23
C ARG A 171 -25.16 -24.90 -22.45
N ILE A 172 -26.39 -25.07 -22.91
CA ILE A 172 -26.75 -25.89 -24.06
C ILE A 172 -27.45 -25.02 -25.10
N ASN A 173 -26.80 -24.84 -26.24
CA ASN A 173 -27.33 -24.10 -27.37
C ASN A 173 -27.66 -25.05 -28.53
N PHE A 174 -28.91 -25.01 -28.99
CA PHE A 174 -29.38 -25.77 -30.15
C PHE A 174 -29.27 -24.90 -31.42
N VAL A 175 -28.27 -25.19 -32.27
CA VAL A 175 -27.98 -24.46 -33.50
C VAL A 175 -28.49 -25.24 -34.72
N GLY A 176 -29.25 -24.60 -35.61
CA GLY A 176 -29.80 -25.23 -36.81
C GLY A 176 -31.03 -24.50 -37.35
N GLU A 177 -31.63 -25.01 -38.44
CA GLU A 177 -32.88 -24.48 -39.04
C GLU A 177 -34.10 -24.79 -38.16
N PRO A 178 -35.01 -23.85 -37.85
CA PRO A 178 -36.32 -24.23 -37.34
C PRO A 178 -36.95 -25.22 -38.33
N GLU A 179 -37.53 -26.32 -37.84
CA GLU A 179 -38.20 -27.28 -38.73
C GLU A 179 -39.45 -26.60 -39.34
N SER A 180 -39.30 -26.02 -40.54
CA SER A 180 -40.42 -25.46 -41.29
C SER A 180 -41.21 -26.61 -41.93
N LEU A 181 -42.21 -27.16 -41.25
CA LEU A 181 -43.17 -28.07 -41.90
C LEU A 181 -44.42 -27.34 -42.38
N THR A 182 -44.46 -27.17 -43.69
CA THR A 182 -45.65 -26.82 -44.46
C THR A 182 -46.73 -27.91 -44.33
N GLY A 183 -47.81 -27.62 -43.60
CA GLY A 183 -49.15 -28.12 -43.93
C GLY A 183 -49.66 -29.45 -43.34
N SER A 184 -49.07 -30.03 -42.29
CA SER A 184 -49.61 -31.29 -41.71
C SER A 184 -49.66 -31.43 -40.18
N GLY A 185 -49.43 -30.38 -39.39
CA GLY A 185 -49.56 -30.43 -37.93
C GLY A 185 -48.46 -31.26 -37.24
N SER A 186 -47.81 -30.65 -36.25
CA SER A 186 -46.70 -31.17 -35.44
C SER A 186 -45.32 -31.14 -36.12
N SER A 187 -44.61 -30.02 -35.99
CA SER A 187 -43.20 -30.13 -35.61
C SER A 187 -42.84 -28.99 -34.66
N VAL A 188 -42.09 -29.39 -33.67
CA VAL A 188 -41.71 -28.74 -32.43
C VAL A 188 -40.33 -29.32 -32.21
N ARG A 189 -39.32 -28.48 -32.02
CA ARG A 189 -37.99 -28.97 -31.60
C ARG A 189 -38.16 -29.58 -30.22
N PHE A 190 -38.25 -30.89 -30.20
CA PHE A 190 -38.21 -31.67 -28.99
C PHE A 190 -36.75 -31.82 -28.58
N PHE A 191 -36.44 -31.50 -27.33
CA PHE A 191 -35.14 -31.77 -26.75
C PHE A 191 -35.31 -32.49 -25.42
N GLU A 192 -34.34 -33.33 -25.09
CA GLU A 192 -34.16 -33.81 -23.73
C GLU A 192 -32.72 -33.58 -23.31
N VAL A 193 -32.56 -33.27 -22.03
CA VAL A 193 -31.30 -33.15 -21.31
C VAL A 193 -31.38 -34.08 -20.12
N ASP A 194 -30.34 -34.84 -19.85
CA ASP A 194 -30.26 -35.71 -18.69
C ASP A 194 -28.86 -35.65 -18.10
N VAL A 195 -28.76 -35.62 -16.77
CA VAL A 195 -27.46 -35.66 -16.09
C VAL A 195 -27.31 -37.06 -15.50
N VAL A 196 -26.22 -37.77 -15.82
CA VAL A 196 -25.97 -39.12 -15.29
C VAL A 196 -24.70 -39.19 -14.48
N ASP A 197 -24.72 -39.98 -13.41
CA ASP A 197 -23.57 -40.20 -12.55
C ASP A 197 -22.47 -41.08 -13.22
N GLY A 198 -21.36 -41.28 -12.50
CA GLY A 198 -20.27 -42.17 -12.93
C GLY A 198 -20.69 -43.63 -13.16
N GLY A 199 -21.82 -44.06 -12.59
CA GLY A 199 -22.43 -45.38 -12.78
C GLY A 199 -23.45 -45.44 -13.93
N GLY A 200 -23.84 -44.30 -14.51
CA GLY A 200 -24.82 -44.17 -15.59
C GLY A 200 -26.27 -44.08 -15.14
N ALA A 201 -26.53 -43.86 -13.85
CA ALA A 201 -27.88 -43.56 -13.34
C ALA A 201 -28.18 -42.07 -13.50
N SER A 202 -29.42 -41.73 -13.89
CA SER A 202 -29.86 -40.33 -13.98
C SER A 202 -29.89 -39.66 -12.61
N ALA A 203 -29.52 -38.39 -12.57
CA ALA A 203 -29.65 -37.53 -11.41
C ALA A 203 -31.14 -37.21 -11.15
N PRO A 204 -31.50 -36.72 -9.94
CA PRO A 204 -32.81 -36.10 -9.73
C PRO A 204 -33.06 -35.00 -10.77
N GLY A 205 -34.33 -34.81 -11.16
CA GLY A 205 -34.72 -33.64 -11.96
C GLY A 205 -34.54 -32.34 -11.17
N GLY A 206 -34.62 -31.19 -11.86
CA GLY A 206 -34.35 -29.88 -11.28
C GLY A 206 -32.98 -29.32 -11.66
N ARG A 207 -32.30 -29.92 -12.64
CA ARG A 207 -31.00 -29.45 -13.15
C ARG A 207 -31.18 -28.47 -14.32
N LEU A 208 -32.22 -28.66 -15.13
CA LEU A 208 -32.49 -27.84 -16.32
C LEU A 208 -33.27 -26.57 -15.98
N HIS A 209 -32.71 -25.41 -16.34
CA HIS A 209 -33.29 -24.10 -16.08
C HIS A 209 -32.89 -23.06 -17.13
N THR A 210 -33.59 -21.93 -17.12
CA THR A 210 -33.31 -20.74 -17.93
C THR A 210 -33.99 -19.54 -17.30
N GLU A 211 -33.46 -18.33 -17.54
CA GLU A 211 -34.06 -17.08 -17.09
C GLU A 211 -35.32 -16.71 -17.89
N SER A 212 -35.50 -17.34 -19.06
CA SER A 212 -36.70 -17.15 -19.89
C SER A 212 -37.03 -18.38 -20.73
N TRP A 213 -38.33 -18.69 -20.80
CA TRP A 213 -38.88 -19.75 -21.65
C TRP A 213 -39.61 -19.13 -22.84
N ALA A 214 -39.09 -19.40 -24.05
CA ALA A 214 -39.74 -19.07 -25.31
C ALA A 214 -40.25 -20.37 -25.94
N LEU A 215 -41.57 -20.57 -25.90
CA LEU A 215 -42.21 -21.83 -26.25
C LEU A 215 -43.19 -21.65 -27.41
N ASN A 216 -43.26 -22.67 -28.26
CA ASN A 216 -44.14 -22.67 -29.43
C ASN A 216 -44.97 -23.95 -29.49
N ALA A 217 -46.31 -23.81 -29.39
CA ALA A 217 -47.24 -24.94 -29.48
C ALA A 217 -47.81 -25.16 -30.88
N HIS A 218 -47.58 -24.24 -31.83
CA HIS A 218 -48.07 -24.24 -33.22
C HIS A 218 -49.59 -24.46 -33.40
N SER A 219 -50.37 -24.37 -32.32
CA SER A 219 -51.81 -24.62 -32.31
C SER A 219 -52.42 -24.07 -31.02
N PHE A 220 -53.55 -23.38 -31.14
CA PHE A 220 -54.36 -22.93 -30.01
C PHE A 220 -55.15 -24.08 -29.34
N ALA A 221 -55.11 -25.30 -29.90
CA ALA A 221 -55.89 -26.44 -29.43
C ALA A 221 -55.16 -27.33 -28.40
N TYR A 222 -53.89 -27.06 -28.11
CA TYR A 222 -53.06 -27.84 -27.18
C TYR A 222 -52.41 -26.90 -26.17
N GLY A 223 -52.77 -27.02 -24.88
CA GLY A 223 -52.15 -26.27 -23.79
C GLY A 223 -50.96 -26.99 -23.15
N ALA A 224 -50.13 -26.23 -22.43
CA ALA A 224 -49.14 -26.76 -21.50
C ALA A 224 -49.83 -27.10 -20.17
N ASP A 225 -49.80 -28.37 -19.80
CA ASP A 225 -50.11 -28.84 -18.45
C ASP A 225 -48.78 -29.09 -17.72
N THR A 226 -48.08 -27.98 -17.43
CA THR A 226 -46.71 -27.97 -16.93
C THR A 226 -46.60 -27.03 -15.75
N GLU A 227 -45.82 -27.45 -14.77
CA GLU A 227 -45.46 -26.64 -13.62
C GLU A 227 -44.03 -26.10 -13.80
N PHE A 228 -43.89 -24.78 -13.77
CA PHE A 228 -42.59 -24.11 -13.73
C PHE A 228 -42.25 -23.70 -12.31
N PHE A 229 -40.97 -23.74 -11.95
CA PHE A 229 -40.48 -23.37 -10.62
C PHE A 229 -39.52 -22.20 -10.76
N VAL A 230 -39.87 -21.08 -10.14
CA VAL A 230 -39.09 -19.85 -10.13
C VAL A 230 -38.31 -19.76 -8.84
N LEU A 231 -36.99 -19.61 -8.97
CA LEU A 231 -36.08 -19.42 -7.85
C LEU A 231 -35.90 -17.93 -7.54
N ALA A 232 -36.67 -17.42 -6.59
CA ALA A 232 -36.60 -16.04 -6.13
C ALA A 232 -35.58 -15.90 -4.98
N ALA A 233 -34.40 -15.37 -5.28
CA ALA A 233 -33.35 -15.19 -4.29
C ALA A 233 -33.75 -14.19 -3.18
N VAL A 234 -33.43 -14.53 -1.93
CA VAL A 234 -33.61 -13.71 -0.73
C VAL A 234 -32.37 -13.89 0.15
N ASN A 235 -31.42 -12.96 0.07
CA ASN A 235 -30.14 -13.01 0.80
C ASN A 235 -29.39 -14.35 0.66
N GLN A 236 -29.17 -15.04 1.78
CA GLN A 236 -28.45 -16.32 1.89
C GLN A 236 -29.32 -17.53 1.52
N GLY A 237 -30.53 -17.32 1.01
CA GLY A 237 -31.44 -18.37 0.57
C GLY A 237 -32.29 -17.96 -0.62
N ALA A 238 -33.31 -18.75 -0.94
CA ALA A 238 -34.26 -18.44 -1.99
C ALA A 238 -35.63 -19.07 -1.71
N ARG A 239 -36.69 -18.35 -2.07
CA ARG A 239 -38.04 -18.92 -2.15
C ARG A 239 -38.24 -19.55 -3.52
N VAL A 240 -38.95 -20.67 -3.57
CA VAL A 240 -39.29 -21.34 -4.82
C VAL A 240 -40.79 -21.20 -5.04
N PHE A 241 -41.17 -20.43 -6.04
CA PHE A 241 -42.57 -20.32 -6.44
C PHE A 241 -42.85 -21.28 -7.58
N SER A 242 -43.88 -22.11 -7.47
CA SER A 242 -44.36 -22.87 -8.62
C SER A 242 -45.52 -22.16 -9.30
N ILE A 243 -45.49 -22.16 -10.62
CA ILE A 243 -46.57 -21.67 -11.47
C ILE A 243 -47.16 -22.88 -12.18
N ASP A 244 -48.37 -23.25 -11.77
CA ASP A 244 -49.12 -24.35 -12.36
C ASP A 244 -50.00 -23.81 -13.48
N PHE A 245 -49.62 -24.11 -14.72
CA PHE A 245 -50.23 -23.54 -15.92
C PHE A 245 -51.56 -24.18 -16.30
N GLU A 246 -51.92 -25.35 -15.76
CA GLU A 246 -53.27 -25.91 -15.85
C GLU A 246 -53.86 -25.82 -17.28
N ASN A 247 -53.14 -26.34 -18.28
CA ASN A 247 -53.54 -26.35 -19.70
C ASN A 247 -53.57 -24.96 -20.39
N LEU A 248 -52.66 -24.06 -19.99
CA LEU A 248 -52.40 -22.77 -20.64
C LEU A 248 -52.07 -22.94 -22.13
N ALA A 249 -52.84 -22.32 -23.03
CA ALA A 249 -52.66 -22.45 -24.47
C ALA A 249 -52.21 -21.14 -25.13
N GLY A 250 -51.22 -21.26 -26.02
CA GLY A 250 -50.68 -20.15 -26.82
C GLY A 250 -50.00 -20.67 -28.07
N PHE A 251 -49.95 -19.87 -29.13
CA PHE A 251 -49.29 -20.28 -30.37
C PHE A 251 -47.76 -20.19 -30.25
N ARG A 252 -47.25 -18.99 -29.98
CA ARG A 252 -45.87 -18.68 -29.56
C ARG A 252 -45.99 -17.83 -28.31
N TRP A 253 -45.30 -18.18 -27.23
CA TRP A 253 -45.46 -17.45 -25.99
C TRP A 253 -44.19 -17.42 -25.14
N PHE A 254 -44.14 -16.45 -24.24
CA PHE A 254 -42.97 -16.15 -23.42
C PHE A 254 -43.33 -16.09 -21.95
N LEU A 255 -42.47 -16.70 -21.12
CA LEU A 255 -42.49 -16.60 -19.67
C LEU A 255 -41.16 -16.04 -19.18
N VAL A 256 -41.24 -14.99 -18.36
CA VAL A 256 -40.13 -14.41 -17.61
C VAL A 256 -40.57 -14.25 -16.15
N SER A 257 -39.63 -14.22 -15.23
CA SER A 257 -39.91 -13.83 -13.84
C SER A 257 -38.84 -12.87 -13.33
N ASN A 258 -39.22 -11.90 -12.49
CA ASN A 258 -38.30 -10.90 -11.94
C ASN A 258 -38.92 -10.19 -10.71
N ALA A 259 -38.18 -9.26 -10.10
CA ALA A 259 -38.61 -8.52 -8.91
C ALA A 259 -39.42 -7.24 -9.19
N ARG A 260 -39.69 -6.88 -10.45
CA ARG A 260 -40.12 -5.51 -10.85
C ARG A 260 -41.33 -5.41 -11.77
N GLY A 261 -41.70 -6.46 -12.49
CA GLY A 261 -42.79 -6.44 -13.47
C GLY A 261 -42.45 -5.77 -14.82
N LEU A 262 -43.45 -5.20 -15.50
CA LEU A 262 -43.35 -4.51 -16.81
C LEU A 262 -43.43 -2.96 -16.68
N GLN A 263 -42.73 -2.18 -17.53
CA GLN A 263 -42.58 -0.71 -17.36
C GLN A 263 -43.82 0.14 -17.62
N ASP A 264 -44.66 -0.22 -18.58
CA ASP A 264 -45.44 0.78 -19.32
C ASP A 264 -46.73 1.25 -18.62
N HIS A 265 -46.81 1.25 -17.27
CA HIS A 265 -47.97 1.85 -16.60
C HIS A 265 -47.78 2.74 -15.35
N PRO A 266 -48.08 4.05 -15.50
CA PRO A 266 -47.64 5.13 -14.61
C PRO A 266 -48.46 5.29 -13.33
N SER A 267 -49.09 4.22 -12.83
CA SER A 267 -49.75 4.27 -11.52
C SER A 267 -49.59 3.01 -10.67
N GLN A 268 -49.11 1.86 -11.20
CA GLN A 268 -48.98 0.61 -10.43
C GLN A 268 -47.79 -0.28 -10.87
N SER A 269 -46.73 0.31 -11.43
CA SER A 269 -45.44 -0.36 -11.68
C SER A 269 -44.28 0.59 -11.33
N TRP A 270 -43.16 0.03 -10.87
CA TRP A 270 -41.98 0.66 -10.24
C TRP A 270 -41.47 1.98 -10.85
N CYS A 271 -41.76 2.25 -12.12
CA CYS A 271 -41.14 3.35 -12.87
C CYS A 271 -41.72 4.76 -12.61
N ALA A 272 -42.66 4.95 -11.66
CA ALA A 272 -43.33 6.23 -11.45
C ALA A 272 -42.97 7.00 -10.15
N TYR A 273 -42.22 6.42 -9.20
CA TYR A 273 -41.94 7.05 -7.89
C TYR A 273 -40.48 7.46 -7.67
N GLY A 274 -39.78 7.82 -8.74
CA GLY A 274 -38.42 8.34 -8.63
C GLY A 274 -37.37 7.29 -8.98
N ASN A 275 -36.50 7.70 -9.88
CA ASN A 275 -35.30 7.01 -10.28
C ASN A 275 -34.14 7.63 -9.47
N PRO A 276 -33.52 6.92 -8.51
CA PRO A 276 -32.26 7.39 -7.94
C PRO A 276 -31.02 7.02 -8.78
N PHE A 277 -31.12 6.19 -9.83
CA PHE A 277 -29.95 5.56 -10.48
C PHE A 277 -29.90 5.57 -12.02
N GLY A 278 -30.53 6.53 -12.69
CA GLY A 278 -30.22 6.85 -14.10
C GLY A 278 -30.62 5.84 -15.20
N ASP A 279 -30.86 4.56 -14.92
CA ASP A 279 -31.04 3.55 -15.98
C ASP A 279 -32.49 3.08 -16.19
N GLY A 280 -32.98 3.24 -17.42
CA GLY A 280 -34.39 3.15 -17.82
C GLY A 280 -35.00 1.74 -17.88
N CYS A 281 -36.30 1.63 -17.63
CA CYS A 281 -37.07 0.40 -17.74
C CYS A 281 -37.44 0.02 -19.21
N LEU A 282 -38.17 -1.10 -19.46
CA LEU A 282 -38.51 -1.66 -20.80
C LEU A 282 -39.96 -1.41 -21.31
N THR A 283 -40.12 -0.80 -22.49
CA THR A 283 -41.41 -0.57 -23.17
C THR A 283 -42.09 -1.85 -23.70
N ALA A 284 -43.42 -1.80 -23.93
CA ALA A 284 -44.18 -2.92 -24.51
C ALA A 284 -43.68 -3.39 -25.91
N THR A 285 -42.94 -2.53 -26.62
CA THR A 285 -42.31 -2.87 -27.90
C THR A 285 -40.97 -3.60 -27.71
N GLN A 286 -40.24 -3.32 -26.62
CA GLN A 286 -39.01 -4.02 -26.24
C GLN A 286 -39.30 -5.42 -25.69
N ALA A 287 -40.43 -5.62 -25.00
CA ALA A 287 -40.88 -6.95 -24.56
C ALA A 287 -41.29 -7.87 -25.73
N ARG A 288 -41.93 -7.33 -26.78
CA ARG A 288 -42.33 -8.09 -27.98
C ARG A 288 -41.19 -8.36 -28.97
N ASN A 289 -40.20 -7.47 -29.03
CA ASN A 289 -39.04 -7.59 -29.92
C ASN A 289 -37.76 -7.94 -29.15
N ALA A 290 -37.87 -8.65 -28.02
CA ALA A 290 -36.74 -9.03 -27.18
C ALA A 290 -35.81 -10.02 -27.91
N GLN A 291 -35.04 -9.53 -28.87
CA GLN A 291 -33.64 -9.92 -28.96
C GLN A 291 -32.99 -9.41 -27.67
N PRO A 292 -32.29 -10.25 -26.90
CA PRO A 292 -31.53 -9.78 -25.75
C PRO A 292 -30.57 -8.68 -26.23
N PRO A 293 -30.50 -7.51 -25.57
CA PRO A 293 -29.48 -6.52 -25.89
C PRO A 293 -28.11 -7.17 -25.73
N VAL A 294 -27.37 -7.26 -26.84
CA VAL A 294 -25.93 -7.50 -26.83
C VAL A 294 -25.28 -6.16 -26.53
N ASP A 295 -25.33 -5.74 -25.28
CA ASP A 295 -24.34 -4.83 -24.69
C ASP A 295 -24.35 -5.02 -23.18
N GLN A 296 -23.14 -5.18 -22.65
CA GLN A 296 -22.89 -5.40 -21.24
C GLN A 296 -23.11 -4.09 -20.47
N GLU A 297 -23.57 -4.21 -19.23
CA GLU A 297 -23.95 -3.12 -18.31
C GLU A 297 -25.38 -2.59 -18.45
N THR A 298 -26.36 -3.42 -18.08
CA THR A 298 -27.61 -3.00 -17.39
C THR A 298 -28.35 -4.25 -16.92
N VAL A 299 -28.68 -4.31 -15.63
CA VAL A 299 -29.18 -5.50 -14.94
C VAL A 299 -30.53 -5.97 -15.50
N PHE A 300 -30.56 -7.14 -16.13
CA PHE A 300 -31.79 -7.89 -16.45
C PHE A 300 -31.63 -9.37 -16.05
N SER A 301 -31.52 -9.68 -14.75
CA SER A 301 -31.62 -11.08 -14.32
C SER A 301 -33.08 -11.43 -14.12
N GLY A 302 -33.64 -12.22 -15.05
CA GLY A 302 -34.82 -12.99 -14.72
C GLY A 302 -34.47 -13.95 -13.59
N TYR A 303 -35.38 -14.16 -12.63
CA TYR A 303 -35.24 -15.28 -11.70
C TYR A 303 -35.16 -16.58 -12.51
N GLU A 304 -34.30 -17.51 -12.09
CA GLU A 304 -34.12 -18.77 -12.81
C GLU A 304 -35.40 -19.61 -12.78
N ILE A 305 -35.82 -20.08 -13.95
CA ILE A 305 -37.06 -20.83 -14.15
C ILE A 305 -36.74 -22.27 -14.51
N TYR A 306 -37.07 -23.18 -13.61
CA TYR A 306 -36.88 -24.62 -13.72
C TYR A 306 -38.19 -25.30 -14.15
N ILE A 307 -38.10 -26.52 -14.69
CA ILE A 307 -39.28 -27.36 -15.00
C ILE A 307 -39.56 -28.44 -13.94
N HIS A 308 -38.72 -28.51 -12.92
CA HIS A 308 -38.91 -29.26 -11.68
C HIS A 308 -38.40 -28.42 -10.51
N TYR A 309 -38.67 -28.85 -9.29
CA TYR A 309 -38.08 -28.25 -8.11
C TYR A 309 -36.54 -28.24 -8.24
N PRO A 310 -35.84 -27.11 -8.00
CA PRO A 310 -34.39 -27.02 -8.25
C PRO A 310 -33.56 -28.08 -7.51
N ASP A 311 -32.58 -28.66 -8.20
CA ASP A 311 -31.53 -29.54 -7.64
C ASP A 311 -30.14 -28.96 -7.96
N PRO A 312 -29.31 -28.61 -6.96
CA PRO A 312 -29.56 -28.74 -5.52
C PRO A 312 -30.70 -27.83 -5.06
N ALA A 313 -31.48 -28.31 -4.10
CA ALA A 313 -32.51 -27.51 -3.46
C ALA A 313 -31.87 -26.27 -2.81
N PRO A 314 -32.43 -25.07 -3.01
CA PRO A 314 -31.89 -23.86 -2.40
C PRO A 314 -32.03 -23.90 -0.88
N ALA A 315 -31.15 -23.18 -0.20
CA ALA A 315 -31.33 -22.93 1.22
C ALA A 315 -32.63 -22.13 1.44
N ALA A 316 -33.43 -22.54 2.43
CA ALA A 316 -34.61 -21.79 2.83
C ALA A 316 -34.16 -20.42 3.37
N PRO A 317 -34.79 -19.32 2.96
CA PRO A 317 -34.43 -18.01 3.46
C PRO A 317 -34.87 -17.85 4.92
N PRO A 318 -34.19 -17.01 5.70
CA PRO A 318 -34.64 -16.69 7.06
C PRO A 318 -36.01 -15.99 7.02
N GLU A 319 -36.80 -16.16 8.09
CA GLU A 319 -38.04 -15.41 8.25
C GLU A 319 -37.72 -13.92 8.48
N PRO A 320 -38.44 -12.99 7.82
CA PRO A 320 -38.20 -11.56 7.95
C PRO A 320 -38.45 -11.10 9.39
N THR A 321 -37.49 -10.40 9.98
CA THR A 321 -37.65 -9.63 11.22
C THR A 321 -37.58 -8.15 10.92
N LEU A 322 -38.24 -7.39 11.79
CA LEU A 322 -38.33 -5.95 11.72
C LEU A 322 -38.16 -5.47 13.16
N ASP A 323 -36.93 -5.09 13.45
CA ASP A 323 -36.41 -4.82 14.79
C ASP A 323 -36.02 -3.33 14.90
N ASN A 324 -35.81 -2.85 16.13
CA ASN A 324 -35.37 -1.48 16.43
C ASN A 324 -36.15 -0.39 15.65
N VAL A 325 -37.49 -0.49 15.63
CA VAL A 325 -38.30 0.49 14.91
C VAL A 325 -38.35 1.79 15.66
N GLN A 326 -37.94 2.85 15.00
CA GLN A 326 -37.94 4.20 15.52
C GLN A 326 -38.65 5.14 14.56
N PHE A 327 -39.18 6.22 15.12
CA PHE A 327 -39.58 7.39 14.37
C PHE A 327 -39.11 8.62 15.15
N ASN A 328 -38.29 9.44 14.51
CA ASN A 328 -37.69 10.64 15.08
C ASN A 328 -37.81 11.80 14.08
N ASP A 329 -38.21 12.97 14.55
CA ASP A 329 -37.92 14.23 13.85
C ASP A 329 -36.47 14.67 14.13
N GLU A 330 -36.10 15.87 13.66
CA GLU A 330 -34.79 16.49 13.89
C GLU A 330 -34.46 16.66 15.38
N ALA A 331 -35.48 16.86 16.23
CA ALA A 331 -35.34 17.00 17.68
C ALA A 331 -35.43 15.65 18.45
N GLY A 332 -35.46 14.51 17.74
CA GLY A 332 -35.53 13.19 18.37
C GLY A 332 -36.89 12.85 19.02
N THR A 333 -37.96 13.56 18.64
CA THR A 333 -39.32 13.41 19.14
C THR A 333 -40.20 12.56 18.21
N GLY A 334 -41.39 12.17 18.69
CA GLY A 334 -42.42 11.48 17.90
C GLY A 334 -43.41 12.43 17.21
N THR A 335 -43.10 13.73 17.17
CA THR A 335 -43.92 14.79 16.59
C THR A 335 -43.23 15.36 15.35
N ILE A 336 -43.99 15.85 14.37
CA ILE A 336 -43.49 16.66 13.25
C ILE A 336 -44.38 17.89 13.06
N THR A 337 -43.82 18.99 12.56
CA THR A 337 -44.52 20.27 12.37
C THR A 337 -44.31 20.76 10.93
N PRO A 338 -45.08 20.26 9.94
CA PRO A 338 -44.89 20.57 8.52
C PRO A 338 -45.41 21.97 8.16
N ASN A 339 -44.74 23.00 8.67
CA ASN A 339 -45.11 24.40 8.59
C ASN A 339 -44.28 25.17 7.52
N GLY A 340 -43.14 24.60 7.09
CA GLY A 340 -42.28 25.11 6.03
C GLY A 340 -41.24 26.13 6.46
N ASP A 341 -40.92 26.21 7.76
CA ASP A 341 -39.82 27.01 8.30
C ASP A 341 -38.48 26.26 8.31
N GLY A 342 -38.50 24.94 8.09
CA GLY A 342 -37.33 24.08 8.05
C GLY A 342 -37.01 23.39 9.36
N ASN A 343 -37.78 23.61 10.44
CA ASN A 343 -37.55 22.99 11.75
C ASN A 343 -38.65 21.96 12.03
N GLN A 344 -38.27 20.72 12.38
CA GLN A 344 -39.23 19.64 12.67
C GLN A 344 -40.22 19.34 11.51
N ASP A 345 -39.93 19.82 10.29
CA ASP A 345 -40.81 19.70 9.11
C ASP A 345 -40.93 18.25 8.59
N THR A 346 -39.97 17.39 8.95
CA THR A 346 -39.88 16.00 8.51
C THR A 346 -39.58 15.07 9.67
N GLY A 347 -39.93 13.79 9.51
CA GLY A 347 -39.55 12.75 10.45
C GLY A 347 -39.15 11.46 9.75
N VAL A 348 -38.27 10.70 10.38
CA VAL A 348 -37.62 9.53 9.79
C VAL A 348 -38.05 8.26 10.52
N PHE A 349 -38.70 7.35 9.80
CA PHE A 349 -38.84 5.97 10.26
C PHE A 349 -37.51 5.24 10.06
N SER A 350 -36.88 4.77 11.13
CA SER A 350 -35.71 3.91 11.09
C SER A 350 -36.07 2.50 11.57
N PHE A 351 -35.55 1.46 10.92
CA PHE A 351 -35.76 0.09 11.35
C PHE A 351 -34.67 -0.85 10.84
N GLU A 352 -34.41 -1.92 11.59
CA GLU A 352 -33.46 -2.96 11.21
C GLU A 352 -34.17 -4.14 10.54
N SER A 353 -33.56 -4.64 9.46
CA SER A 353 -34.00 -5.86 8.79
C SER A 353 -32.90 -6.91 8.72
N ASN A 354 -33.26 -8.17 8.92
CA ASN A 354 -32.39 -9.33 8.70
C ASN A 354 -32.43 -9.83 7.24
N VAL A 355 -33.30 -9.28 6.38
CA VAL A 355 -33.53 -9.74 5.00
C VAL A 355 -33.49 -8.59 3.99
N ASN A 356 -33.08 -8.86 2.74
CA ASN A 356 -33.41 -7.98 1.63
C ASN A 356 -34.84 -8.26 1.15
N GLY A 357 -35.48 -7.24 0.60
CA GLY A 357 -36.89 -7.26 0.23
C GLY A 357 -37.41 -5.87 -0.10
N THR A 358 -38.70 -5.64 0.12
CA THR A 358 -39.33 -4.33 0.01
C THR A 358 -40.06 -3.97 1.30
N TYR A 359 -40.09 -2.68 1.62
CA TYR A 359 -40.84 -2.15 2.76
C TYR A 359 -42.06 -1.34 2.30
N GLU A 360 -43.01 -1.21 3.20
CA GLU A 360 -44.18 -0.35 3.08
C GLU A 360 -44.48 0.28 4.45
N VAL A 361 -44.43 1.61 4.54
CA VAL A 361 -44.95 2.38 5.67
C VAL A 361 -46.30 2.96 5.25
N ILE A 362 -47.38 2.58 5.93
CA ILE A 362 -48.72 3.15 5.72
C ILE A 362 -49.05 4.02 6.92
N ILE A 363 -49.54 5.24 6.68
CA ILE A 363 -49.90 6.23 7.71
C ILE A 363 -51.36 6.65 7.49
N ASP A 364 -52.19 6.50 8.52
CA ASP A 364 -53.66 6.68 8.57
C ASP A 364 -54.09 8.16 8.42
N THR A 365 -53.73 8.79 7.31
CA THR A 365 -53.81 10.25 7.14
C THR A 365 -55.24 10.80 7.05
N ASP A 366 -56.24 9.95 6.78
CA ASP A 366 -57.65 10.35 6.81
C ASP A 366 -58.32 10.14 8.18
N GLY A 367 -57.64 9.43 9.09
CA GLY A 367 -58.01 9.24 10.49
C GLY A 367 -59.19 8.30 10.70
N ASP A 368 -59.51 7.44 9.72
CA ASP A 368 -60.64 6.52 9.79
C ASP A 368 -60.33 5.22 10.57
N GLY A 369 -59.04 4.96 10.84
CA GLY A 369 -58.56 3.81 11.59
C GLY A 369 -58.19 2.59 10.73
N ASN A 370 -58.39 2.65 9.41
CA ASN A 370 -58.08 1.60 8.44
C ASN A 370 -56.85 1.98 7.63
N LEU A 371 -55.78 1.20 7.75
CA LEU A 371 -54.55 1.42 6.98
C LEU A 371 -54.70 0.91 5.53
N GLU A 372 -55.16 1.76 4.63
CA GLU A 372 -55.52 1.43 3.25
C GLU A 372 -54.86 2.28 2.16
N ARG A 373 -54.24 1.60 1.19
CA ARG A 373 -53.34 2.19 0.18
C ARG A 373 -53.96 3.27 -0.73
N ALA A 374 -55.29 3.35 -0.78
CA ALA A 374 -56.00 4.26 -1.69
C ALA A 374 -56.22 5.64 -1.08
N ASP A 375 -56.43 5.69 0.23
CA ASP A 375 -56.86 6.88 0.97
C ASP A 375 -55.82 7.32 2.02
N ASP A 376 -54.79 6.50 2.27
CA ASP A 376 -53.67 6.79 3.18
C ASP A 376 -52.36 7.12 2.49
N ARG A 377 -51.47 7.80 3.23
CA ARG A 377 -50.09 8.00 2.83
C ARG A 377 -49.34 6.67 2.90
N VAL A 378 -48.68 6.32 1.78
CA VAL A 378 -47.90 5.09 1.66
C VAL A 378 -46.49 5.42 1.16
N LEU A 379 -45.49 5.08 1.97
CA LEU A 379 -44.06 5.17 1.65
C LEU A 379 -43.53 3.76 1.37
N ARG A 380 -42.78 3.57 0.29
CA ARG A 380 -42.28 2.25 -0.12
C ARG A 380 -40.89 2.34 -0.70
N GLY A 381 -40.12 1.27 -0.54
CA GLY A 381 -38.79 1.17 -1.11
C GLY A 381 -38.22 -0.23 -1.00
N ASN A 382 -36.97 -0.37 -1.40
CA ASN A 382 -36.19 -1.57 -1.14
C ASN A 382 -35.67 -1.54 0.30
N VAL A 383 -35.64 -2.69 0.94
CA VAL A 383 -34.98 -2.88 2.23
C VAL A 383 -33.68 -3.67 2.04
N ARG A 384 -32.65 -3.31 2.80
CA ARG A 384 -31.39 -4.01 2.88
C ARG A 384 -31.20 -4.59 4.27
N VAL A 385 -30.35 -5.61 4.39
CA VAL A 385 -29.89 -6.08 5.71
C VAL A 385 -29.24 -4.93 6.47
N GLY A 386 -29.58 -4.80 7.75
CA GLY A 386 -29.14 -3.71 8.62
C GLY A 386 -30.18 -2.61 8.72
N THR A 387 -29.73 -1.39 9.04
CA THR A 387 -30.57 -0.22 9.25
C THR A 387 -31.12 0.33 7.94
N ASN A 388 -32.40 0.72 7.94
CA ASN A 388 -33.09 1.33 6.82
C ASN A 388 -33.87 2.53 7.30
N GLU A 389 -33.82 3.62 6.54
CA GLU A 389 -34.45 4.89 6.88
C GLU A 389 -35.45 5.32 5.81
N VAL A 390 -36.58 5.87 6.28
CA VAL A 390 -37.70 6.29 5.45
C VAL A 390 -38.24 7.60 5.97
N GLU A 391 -37.95 8.66 5.25
CA GLU A 391 -38.42 10.01 5.56
C GLU A 391 -39.92 10.16 5.24
N TRP A 392 -40.64 10.84 6.14
CA TRP A 392 -41.99 11.33 5.95
C TRP A 392 -42.01 12.85 6.11
N ASP A 393 -42.51 13.50 5.06
CA ASP A 393 -42.65 14.94 4.88
C ASP A 393 -43.91 15.54 5.53
N GLY A 394 -44.57 14.81 6.43
CA GLY A 394 -45.85 15.20 7.02
C GLY A 394 -47.02 15.31 6.03
N ASN A 395 -46.84 14.95 4.76
CA ASN A 395 -47.87 15.09 3.73
C ASN A 395 -48.76 13.84 3.63
N GLY A 396 -50.02 14.07 3.27
CA GLY A 396 -51.00 13.05 2.89
C GLY A 396 -50.79 12.47 1.48
N PRO A 397 -51.66 11.54 1.03
CA PRO A 397 -51.53 10.85 -0.26
C PRO A 397 -51.67 11.74 -1.49
N ASP A 398 -52.30 12.92 -1.37
CA ASP A 398 -52.43 13.93 -2.42
C ASP A 398 -51.26 14.93 -2.45
N GLY A 399 -50.26 14.74 -1.58
CA GLY A 399 -49.09 15.60 -1.45
C GLY A 399 -49.39 16.95 -0.78
N GLN A 400 -50.52 17.10 -0.09
CA GLN A 400 -50.80 18.23 0.79
C GLN A 400 -50.41 17.90 2.24
N PRO A 401 -50.06 18.89 3.08
CA PRO A 401 -49.78 18.64 4.49
C PRO A 401 -50.95 17.95 5.19
N ALA A 402 -50.63 16.93 5.99
CA ALA A 402 -51.59 16.35 6.91
C ALA A 402 -52.05 17.42 7.91
N GLY A 403 -53.29 17.34 8.36
CA GLY A 403 -53.79 18.29 9.37
C GLY A 403 -53.23 17.98 10.75
N ASP A 404 -53.30 18.94 11.66
CA ASP A 404 -52.87 18.71 13.04
C ASP A 404 -53.63 17.53 13.66
N GLY A 405 -52.90 16.54 14.19
CA GLY A 405 -53.49 15.31 14.70
C GLY A 405 -52.50 14.18 14.95
N ALA A 406 -53.00 13.10 15.56
CA ALA A 406 -52.23 11.88 15.80
C ALA A 406 -52.61 10.81 14.77
N TYR A 407 -51.60 10.23 14.13
CA TYR A 407 -51.71 9.37 12.96
C TYR A 407 -51.15 7.99 13.24
N ARG A 408 -51.98 6.95 13.09
CA ARG A 408 -51.51 5.56 13.19
C ARG A 408 -50.64 5.21 12.00
N PHE A 409 -49.69 4.31 12.21
CA PHE A 409 -48.88 3.80 11.14
C PHE A 409 -48.68 2.29 11.19
N ARG A 410 -48.16 1.74 10.09
CA ARG A 410 -47.63 0.38 10.03
C ARG A 410 -46.42 0.34 9.13
N VAL A 411 -45.30 -0.13 9.66
CA VAL A 411 -44.13 -0.52 8.88
C VAL A 411 -44.27 -2.01 8.58
N ARG A 412 -44.28 -2.36 7.29
CA ARG A 412 -44.39 -3.72 6.78
C ARG A 412 -43.18 -4.04 5.92
N LEU A 413 -42.58 -5.18 6.15
CA LEU A 413 -41.50 -5.76 5.37
C LEU A 413 -42.03 -6.97 4.61
N VAL A 414 -41.73 -7.07 3.31
CA VAL A 414 -42.03 -8.24 2.48
C VAL A 414 -40.77 -8.76 1.79
N THR A 415 -40.65 -10.09 1.69
CA THR A 415 -39.55 -10.75 0.97
C THR A 415 -40.05 -11.29 -0.37
N ALA A 416 -39.13 -11.46 -1.32
CA ALA A 416 -39.39 -12.15 -2.59
C ALA A 416 -40.67 -11.67 -3.31
N GLU A 417 -40.85 -10.36 -3.46
CA GLU A 417 -41.84 -9.83 -4.39
C GLU A 417 -41.47 -10.30 -5.80
N THR A 418 -42.28 -11.20 -6.35
CA THR A 418 -41.93 -11.95 -7.56
C THR A 418 -43.04 -11.77 -8.57
N HIS A 419 -42.67 -11.15 -9.68
CA HIS A 419 -43.49 -10.91 -10.85
C HIS A 419 -43.31 -12.03 -11.86
N PHE A 420 -44.37 -12.35 -12.58
CA PHE A 420 -44.42 -13.35 -13.65
C PHE A 420 -44.98 -12.72 -14.93
N PRO A 421 -44.22 -11.84 -15.61
CA PRO A 421 -44.64 -11.31 -16.90
C PRO A 421 -44.78 -12.43 -17.93
N MET A 422 -45.92 -12.43 -18.63
CA MET A 422 -46.18 -13.33 -19.74
C MET A 422 -46.67 -12.54 -20.95
N SER A 423 -46.28 -12.99 -22.14
CA SER A 423 -46.65 -12.38 -23.42
C SER A 423 -47.15 -13.43 -24.41
N ASP A 424 -48.13 -13.02 -25.21
CA ASP A 424 -48.68 -13.77 -26.33
C ASP A 424 -49.38 -15.08 -25.89
N ILE A 425 -50.01 -15.03 -24.69
CA ILE A 425 -50.85 -16.11 -24.16
C ILE A 425 -52.32 -15.85 -24.47
N GLU A 426 -52.91 -16.76 -25.23
CA GLU A 426 -54.14 -16.52 -25.97
C GLU A 426 -55.39 -17.11 -25.29
N ASP A 427 -55.25 -18.26 -24.61
CA ASP A 427 -56.35 -18.88 -23.85
C ASP A 427 -55.85 -19.47 -22.52
N ASN A 428 -56.47 -19.00 -21.44
CA ASN A 428 -56.33 -19.58 -20.11
C ASN A 428 -57.69 -19.75 -19.41
N SER A 429 -58.61 -20.43 -20.08
CA SER A 429 -59.96 -20.70 -19.56
C SER A 429 -59.97 -21.51 -18.26
N ASP A 430 -58.99 -22.39 -18.06
CA ASP A 430 -58.84 -23.19 -16.84
C ASP A 430 -58.16 -22.40 -15.70
N GLY A 431 -57.34 -21.39 -16.03
CA GLY A 431 -56.69 -20.46 -15.12
C GLY A 431 -55.44 -21.04 -14.46
N PHE A 432 -54.46 -20.19 -14.12
CA PHE A 432 -53.23 -20.64 -13.46
C PHE A 432 -53.20 -20.30 -11.95
N VAL A 433 -52.34 -20.99 -11.22
CA VAL A 433 -52.13 -20.81 -9.77
C VAL A 433 -50.64 -20.66 -9.46
N VAL A 434 -50.31 -19.81 -8.49
CA VAL A 434 -48.95 -19.69 -7.96
C VAL A 434 -48.91 -20.25 -6.53
N TRP A 435 -47.92 -21.09 -6.24
CA TRP A 435 -47.68 -21.69 -4.93
C TRP A 435 -46.29 -21.31 -4.41
N ASP A 436 -46.16 -21.06 -3.10
CA ASP A 436 -44.85 -21.18 -2.42
C ASP A 436 -44.58 -22.67 -2.19
N VAL A 437 -43.41 -23.16 -2.59
CA VAL A 437 -43.05 -24.57 -2.54
C VAL A 437 -41.83 -24.79 -1.66
N ALA A 438 -42.04 -25.55 -0.58
CA ALA A 438 -40.96 -25.91 0.33
C ALA A 438 -40.08 -27.05 -0.25
N PRO A 439 -38.83 -27.23 0.22
CA PRO A 439 -37.92 -28.28 -0.28
C PRO A 439 -38.44 -29.72 -0.13
N ASN A 440 -39.41 -29.95 0.76
CA ASN A 440 -40.07 -31.24 0.94
C ASN A 440 -41.25 -31.46 -0.03
N GLY A 441 -41.56 -30.49 -0.89
CA GLY A 441 -42.67 -30.50 -1.85
C GLY A 441 -44.01 -30.00 -1.30
N ASP A 442 -44.06 -29.52 -0.05
CA ASP A 442 -45.28 -28.92 0.50
C ASP A 442 -45.59 -27.60 -0.23
N ARG A 443 -46.85 -27.43 -0.64
CA ARG A 443 -47.31 -26.23 -1.35
C ARG A 443 -48.20 -25.36 -0.45
N THR A 444 -47.94 -24.07 -0.45
CA THR A 444 -48.74 -23.05 0.24
C THR A 444 -49.30 -22.06 -0.77
N ALA A 445 -50.63 -21.91 -0.82
CA ALA A 445 -51.26 -20.92 -1.70
C ALA A 445 -50.98 -19.50 -1.19
N LEU A 446 -50.53 -18.62 -2.08
CA LEU A 446 -50.30 -17.21 -1.77
C LEU A 446 -51.40 -16.34 -2.40
N PRO A 447 -51.72 -15.17 -1.79
CA PRO A 447 -52.50 -14.15 -2.49
C PRO A 447 -51.76 -13.75 -3.77
N MET A 448 -52.49 -13.78 -4.88
CA MET A 448 -52.00 -13.29 -6.16
C MET A 448 -52.51 -11.88 -6.39
N PHE A 449 -51.63 -11.02 -6.91
CA PHE A 449 -51.91 -9.62 -7.18
C PHE A 449 -51.75 -9.31 -8.67
N TRP A 450 -52.58 -8.42 -9.19
CA TRP A 450 -52.49 -7.92 -10.57
C TRP A 450 -53.20 -6.56 -10.74
N ASP A 451 -52.73 -5.75 -11.68
CA ASP A 451 -53.48 -4.58 -12.20
C ASP A 451 -53.40 -4.51 -13.73
N ASP A 452 -54.48 -4.96 -14.37
CA ASP A 452 -54.58 -4.97 -15.84
C ASP A 452 -55.33 -3.77 -16.41
N ARG A 453 -55.91 -2.89 -15.56
CA ARG A 453 -56.53 -1.62 -16.01
C ARG A 453 -55.67 -0.89 -17.02
N PRO A 454 -54.34 -0.84 -16.84
CA PRO A 454 -53.55 0.02 -17.67
C PRO A 454 -53.32 -0.61 -19.07
N VAL A 455 -53.07 -1.93 -19.16
CA VAL A 455 -52.80 -2.66 -20.44
C VAL A 455 -54.02 -2.71 -21.38
N ARG A 456 -55.21 -2.32 -20.90
CA ARG A 456 -56.50 -2.35 -21.62
C ARG A 456 -56.74 -1.08 -22.45
N ALA A 457 -55.94 -0.83 -23.49
CA ALA A 457 -56.31 0.13 -24.53
C ALA A 457 -57.23 -0.52 -25.58
N GLU A 458 -58.50 -0.08 -25.63
CA GLU A 458 -59.52 -0.32 -26.68
C GLU A 458 -60.41 -1.61 -26.63
N ALA A 459 -61.56 -1.45 -25.97
CA ALA A 459 -62.94 -1.83 -26.38
C ALA A 459 -63.35 -3.24 -26.87
N ASN A 460 -62.49 -4.26 -27.05
CA ASN A 460 -62.92 -5.55 -27.65
C ASN A 460 -62.73 -6.83 -26.80
N LEU A 461 -62.38 -6.74 -25.52
CA LEU A 461 -62.28 -7.91 -24.64
C LEU A 461 -63.51 -8.04 -23.72
N ILE A 462 -63.88 -9.28 -23.39
CA ILE A 462 -65.04 -9.63 -22.52
C ILE A 462 -64.93 -8.84 -21.20
N PRO A 463 -66.05 -8.31 -20.65
CA PRO A 463 -66.01 -7.73 -19.31
C PRO A 463 -65.49 -8.77 -18.31
N ALA A 464 -64.57 -8.38 -17.43
CA ALA A 464 -64.12 -9.17 -16.28
C ALA A 464 -65.23 -9.35 -15.22
N THR A 465 -66.47 -9.60 -15.65
CA THR A 465 -67.65 -9.75 -14.80
C THR A 465 -68.10 -11.20 -14.63
N ASP A 466 -67.44 -12.16 -15.30
CA ASP A 466 -67.70 -13.61 -15.10
C ASP A 466 -66.67 -14.30 -14.18
N ASP A 467 -65.72 -13.55 -13.61
CA ASP A 467 -65.10 -13.91 -12.33
C ASP A 467 -65.81 -13.12 -11.23
N ALA A 468 -66.74 -13.79 -10.56
CA ALA A 468 -67.39 -13.27 -9.38
C ALA A 468 -66.40 -13.21 -8.19
N VAL A 469 -65.49 -12.23 -8.19
CA VAL A 469 -65.00 -11.55 -6.98
C VAL A 469 -64.70 -10.08 -7.33
N LEU A 470 -65.39 -9.21 -6.60
CA LEU A 470 -65.31 -7.75 -6.50
C LEU A 470 -64.04 -7.08 -7.06
N SER A 471 -64.22 -6.19 -8.04
CA SER A 471 -63.32 -5.07 -8.27
C SER A 471 -63.60 -4.03 -7.19
N PHE A 472 -62.58 -3.61 -6.42
CA PHE A 472 -62.48 -2.21 -6.07
C PHE A 472 -61.46 -1.53 -7.00
N GLY A 473 -61.28 -0.22 -6.90
CA GLY A 473 -60.43 0.56 -7.81
C GLY A 473 -58.94 0.53 -7.44
N ASP A 474 -58.42 -0.58 -6.90
CA ASP A 474 -57.82 -0.63 -5.55
C ASP A 474 -56.50 -1.42 -5.38
N GLY A 475 -55.93 -2.01 -6.43
CA GLY A 475 -54.86 -3.00 -6.25
C GLY A 475 -55.42 -4.39 -5.91
N SER A 476 -56.34 -4.84 -6.75
CA SER A 476 -57.07 -6.10 -6.60
C SER A 476 -56.15 -7.28 -6.28
N SER A 477 -56.45 -7.92 -5.16
CA SER A 477 -55.83 -9.17 -4.71
C SER A 477 -56.91 -10.23 -4.56
N VAL A 478 -56.56 -11.50 -4.80
CA VAL A 478 -57.46 -12.61 -4.49
C VAL A 478 -56.95 -13.32 -3.23
N PRO A 479 -57.69 -13.25 -2.11
CA PRO A 479 -57.28 -13.86 -0.84
C PRO A 479 -57.40 -15.39 -0.91
N PRO A 480 -56.39 -16.18 -0.50
CA PRO A 480 -56.34 -17.63 -0.73
C PRO A 480 -57.56 -18.39 -0.19
N GLY A 481 -58.18 -19.18 -1.07
CA GLY A 481 -59.18 -20.22 -0.77
C GLY A 481 -58.77 -21.53 -1.43
N ASP A 482 -59.41 -22.66 -1.05
CA ASP A 482 -58.91 -24.03 -1.32
C ASP A 482 -58.46 -24.32 -2.77
N HIS A 483 -58.99 -23.63 -3.80
CA HIS A 483 -58.44 -23.60 -5.17
C HIS A 483 -58.85 -22.30 -5.90
N GLN A 484 -57.96 -21.31 -5.98
CA GLN A 484 -58.21 -20.03 -6.68
C GLN A 484 -57.32 -19.87 -7.90
N ARG A 485 -57.84 -19.23 -8.95
CA ARG A 485 -57.23 -19.21 -10.29
C ARG A 485 -57.36 -17.84 -10.94
N ARG A 486 -56.35 -17.41 -11.68
CA ARG A 486 -56.42 -16.26 -12.59
C ARG A 486 -56.79 -16.76 -14.00
N ARG A 487 -57.96 -16.36 -14.52
CA ARG A 487 -58.50 -16.83 -15.82
C ARG A 487 -58.63 -15.71 -16.83
N TRP A 488 -58.41 -16.02 -18.11
CA TRP A 488 -58.77 -15.15 -19.24
C TRP A 488 -58.98 -15.97 -20.50
N VAL A 489 -59.75 -15.43 -21.44
CA VAL A 489 -59.93 -16.02 -22.77
C VAL A 489 -59.96 -14.87 -23.78
N GLN A 490 -59.11 -14.92 -24.80
CA GLN A 490 -59.16 -13.96 -25.90
C GLN A 490 -60.41 -14.24 -26.77
N PRO A 491 -61.28 -13.24 -27.05
CA PRO A 491 -62.43 -13.44 -27.92
C PRO A 491 -61.99 -13.55 -29.38
N THR A 492 -62.24 -14.71 -30.00
CA THR A 492 -62.01 -14.92 -31.43
C THR A 492 -62.91 -14.03 -32.28
N ASN A 493 -62.33 -13.16 -33.12
CA ASN A 493 -63.03 -12.54 -34.24
C ASN A 493 -62.67 -13.26 -35.56
N ASN A 494 -63.49 -13.11 -36.60
CA ASN A 494 -63.31 -13.81 -37.88
C ASN A 494 -62.09 -13.31 -38.70
N GLU A 495 -61.32 -12.33 -38.20
CA GLU A 495 -60.24 -11.69 -38.94
C GLU A 495 -58.85 -12.21 -38.55
N ASN A 496 -58.74 -13.08 -37.54
CA ASN A 496 -57.47 -13.72 -37.17
C ASN A 496 -56.38 -12.66 -36.83
N ASP A 497 -56.81 -11.51 -36.29
CA ASP A 497 -55.91 -10.45 -35.82
C ASP A 497 -55.32 -10.90 -34.48
N ASP A 498 -54.12 -11.48 -34.56
CA ASP A 498 -53.26 -11.87 -33.44
C ASP A 498 -52.85 -10.60 -32.67
N VAL A 499 -53.56 -10.28 -31.59
CA VAL A 499 -53.19 -9.16 -30.71
C VAL A 499 -52.47 -9.75 -29.50
N PRO A 500 -51.13 -9.62 -29.42
CA PRO A 500 -50.36 -10.22 -28.34
C PRO A 500 -50.81 -9.68 -26.99
N LEU A 501 -51.42 -10.55 -26.18
CA LEU A 501 -51.83 -10.25 -24.81
C LEU A 501 -50.60 -10.28 -23.90
N ILE A 502 -50.40 -9.19 -23.16
CA ILE A 502 -49.33 -9.06 -22.17
C ILE A 502 -50.01 -8.82 -20.81
N PHE A 503 -49.56 -9.51 -19.78
CA PHE A 503 -50.02 -9.26 -18.42
C PHE A 503 -48.90 -9.53 -17.42
N ASP A 504 -49.05 -8.96 -16.23
CA ASP A 504 -48.16 -9.18 -15.11
C ASP A 504 -48.98 -9.65 -13.90
N THR A 505 -48.45 -10.65 -13.22
CA THR A 505 -49.00 -11.21 -11.99
C THR A 505 -47.87 -11.29 -11.01
N TRP A 506 -48.13 -10.93 -9.76
CA TRP A 506 -47.09 -11.07 -8.75
C TRP A 506 -47.62 -11.69 -7.47
N VAL A 507 -46.68 -12.26 -6.72
CA VAL A 507 -46.87 -12.75 -5.36
C VAL A 507 -45.79 -12.13 -4.48
N VAL A 508 -46.05 -12.10 -3.18
CA VAL A 508 -45.05 -11.75 -2.18
C VAL A 508 -44.77 -12.98 -1.32
N GLY A 509 -43.52 -13.14 -0.92
CA GLY A 509 -43.08 -14.17 0.01
C GLY A 509 -43.52 -13.87 1.45
N ALA A 510 -42.70 -14.27 2.42
CA ALA A 510 -42.97 -13.97 3.82
C ALA A 510 -42.97 -12.46 4.07
N SER A 511 -43.81 -12.05 5.01
CA SER A 511 -43.91 -10.66 5.44
C SER A 511 -44.05 -10.56 6.95
N THR A 512 -43.47 -9.51 7.52
CA THR A 512 -43.65 -9.12 8.92
C THR A 512 -44.07 -7.65 8.98
N PHE A 513 -44.67 -7.22 10.08
CA PHE A 513 -45.04 -5.82 10.27
C PHE A 513 -45.08 -5.44 11.75
N THR A 514 -44.94 -4.15 12.02
CA THR A 514 -45.24 -3.53 13.31
C THR A 514 -46.01 -2.22 13.10
N GLY A 515 -46.70 -1.76 14.13
CA GLY A 515 -47.30 -0.42 14.21
C GLY A 515 -46.89 0.30 15.48
N VAL A 516 -45.70 -0.03 16.00
CA VAL A 516 -45.12 0.55 17.21
C VAL A 516 -43.69 0.96 16.88
N ALA A 517 -43.29 2.14 17.34
CA ALA A 517 -41.94 2.69 17.21
C ALA A 517 -41.48 3.29 18.55
N LEU A 518 -40.19 3.56 18.66
CA LEU A 518 -39.57 4.37 19.71
C LEU A 518 -39.16 5.73 19.13
N CYS A 519 -39.05 6.76 19.96
CA CYS A 519 -38.29 7.95 19.60
C CYS A 519 -37.21 8.19 20.66
N ARG A 520 -36.14 8.90 20.30
CA ARG A 520 -34.96 9.16 21.13
C ARG A 520 -35.36 9.78 22.48
N ARG A 521 -36.25 10.77 22.47
CA ARG A 521 -36.71 11.49 23.68
C ARG A 521 -37.98 10.93 24.34
N CYS A 522 -38.72 10.02 23.69
CA CYS A 522 -40.03 9.56 24.17
C CYS A 522 -39.94 8.63 25.38
N GLY A 523 -38.81 7.92 25.56
CA GLY A 523 -38.58 6.95 26.64
C GLY A 523 -39.48 5.69 26.65
N GLU A 524 -40.63 5.70 25.95
CA GLU A 524 -41.59 4.59 25.88
C GLU A 524 -42.08 4.34 24.43
N PRO A 525 -42.41 3.10 24.05
CA PRO A 525 -42.94 2.80 22.71
C PRO A 525 -44.31 3.42 22.45
N PHE A 526 -44.51 3.95 21.23
CA PHE A 526 -45.76 4.58 20.78
C PHE A 526 -46.28 3.99 19.47
N ASP A 527 -47.58 4.15 19.20
CA ASP A 527 -48.29 3.60 18.02
C ASP A 527 -48.94 4.66 17.12
N MET A 528 -48.70 5.94 17.40
CA MET A 528 -49.18 7.08 16.62
C MET A 528 -48.14 8.19 16.54
N VAL A 529 -47.86 8.70 15.34
CA VAL A 529 -47.03 9.90 15.12
C VAL A 529 -47.91 11.13 15.25
N VAL A 530 -47.42 12.20 15.87
CA VAL A 530 -48.16 13.46 16.03
C VAL A 530 -47.73 14.44 14.93
N VAL A 531 -48.69 15.10 14.30
CA VAL A 531 -48.46 16.25 13.43
C VAL A 531 -48.97 17.49 14.17
N GLY A 532 -48.06 18.41 14.48
CA GLY A 532 -48.28 19.66 15.21
C GLY A 532 -48.30 20.89 14.30
N GLY A 533 -48.58 22.05 14.89
CA GLY A 533 -48.61 23.35 14.20
C GLY A 533 -47.74 24.44 14.86
N GLU A 534 -47.05 24.11 15.95
CA GLU A 534 -46.05 24.93 16.65
C GLU A 534 -44.92 23.97 17.07
N ASP A 535 -43.66 24.39 16.99
CA ASP A 535 -42.51 23.54 17.35
C ASP A 535 -42.50 23.27 18.86
N GLU A 536 -42.35 22.00 19.25
CA GLU A 536 -42.65 21.54 20.62
C GLU A 536 -41.47 21.60 21.61
N VAL A 537 -40.26 21.94 21.16
CA VAL A 537 -39.05 22.00 22.00
C VAL A 537 -38.46 23.39 21.91
N ASN A 538 -38.37 24.09 23.04
CA ASN A 538 -37.75 25.41 23.13
C ASN A 538 -36.30 25.17 23.55
N ASP A 539 -35.39 25.59 22.69
CA ASP A 539 -33.93 25.58 22.84
C ASP A 539 -33.56 27.05 22.55
N THR A 540 -33.25 27.79 23.61
CA THR A 540 -33.28 29.25 23.61
C THR A 540 -31.99 29.85 23.05
N ASP A 541 -30.87 29.17 23.20
CA ASP A 541 -29.53 29.51 22.72
C ASP A 541 -29.10 28.71 21.48
N GLU A 542 -29.88 27.71 21.06
CA GLU A 542 -29.70 26.93 19.84
C GLU A 542 -28.47 26.01 19.85
N ASP A 543 -28.09 25.48 21.02
CA ASP A 543 -26.95 24.58 21.23
C ASP A 543 -27.30 23.08 21.00
N GLY A 544 -28.60 22.76 20.95
CA GLY A 544 -29.13 21.41 20.78
C GLY A 544 -29.61 20.73 22.07
N ILE A 545 -29.35 21.31 23.24
CA ILE A 545 -29.93 20.90 24.51
C ILE A 545 -31.22 21.72 24.75
N PRO A 546 -32.35 21.09 25.06
CA PRO A 546 -33.58 21.81 25.37
C PRO A 546 -33.53 22.55 26.71
N ASP A 547 -34.20 23.71 26.80
CA ASP A 547 -34.34 24.48 28.03
C ASP A 547 -34.79 23.63 29.25
N ASP A 548 -35.60 22.59 29.02
CA ASP A 548 -36.14 21.72 30.08
C ASP A 548 -35.23 20.55 30.48
N VAL A 549 -34.13 20.34 29.74
CA VAL A 549 -33.01 19.47 30.10
C VAL A 549 -31.96 20.27 30.87
N GLU A 550 -31.66 21.49 30.43
CA GLU A 550 -30.68 22.38 31.05
C GLU A 550 -31.18 22.96 32.38
N ASP A 551 -32.46 23.35 32.47
CA ASP A 551 -33.14 23.74 33.71
C ASP A 551 -34.34 22.81 33.97
N PRO A 552 -34.10 21.57 34.46
CA PRO A 552 -35.17 20.59 34.72
C PRO A 552 -36.26 21.07 35.66
N ASN A 553 -35.95 22.09 36.46
CA ASN A 553 -36.82 22.62 37.49
C ASN A 553 -37.54 23.92 37.05
N GLY A 554 -37.16 24.50 35.92
CA GLY A 554 -37.77 25.64 35.23
C GLY A 554 -37.76 26.93 36.05
N ASN A 555 -36.74 27.14 36.90
CA ASN A 555 -36.64 28.30 37.78
C ASN A 555 -35.79 29.46 37.21
N GLY A 556 -35.08 29.23 36.11
CA GLY A 556 -34.16 30.16 35.43
C GLY A 556 -32.90 30.48 36.23
N VAL A 557 -32.37 29.52 36.98
CA VAL A 557 -31.13 29.64 37.78
C VAL A 557 -30.34 28.36 37.60
N VAL A 558 -29.13 28.48 37.03
CA VAL A 558 -28.17 27.37 36.90
C VAL A 558 -27.74 26.86 38.28
N GLU A 559 -28.16 25.64 38.63
CA GLU A 559 -27.76 24.92 39.84
C GLU A 559 -26.56 23.99 39.59
N PRO A 560 -25.82 23.55 40.63
CA PRO A 560 -24.75 22.56 40.43
C PRO A 560 -25.34 21.25 39.88
N GLY A 561 -24.98 20.92 38.65
CA GLY A 561 -25.65 19.84 37.92
C GLY A 561 -26.24 20.27 36.57
N GLU A 562 -26.47 21.57 36.37
CA GLU A 562 -27.23 22.16 35.26
C GLU A 562 -26.30 23.02 34.37
N THR A 563 -26.68 23.17 33.10
CA THR A 563 -26.15 24.14 32.11
C THR A 563 -27.06 25.39 32.05
N ASP A 564 -26.64 26.48 31.40
CA ASP A 564 -27.45 27.71 31.26
C ASP A 564 -28.27 27.70 29.96
N PRO A 565 -29.62 27.63 30.01
CA PRO A 565 -30.48 27.63 28.82
C PRO A 565 -30.57 28.99 28.09
N ASN A 566 -29.56 29.84 28.22
CA ASN A 566 -29.41 31.07 27.46
C ASN A 566 -27.95 31.33 27.06
N ASP A 567 -27.05 30.40 27.32
CA ASP A 567 -25.63 30.46 27.04
C ASP A 567 -25.22 29.10 26.43
N PRO A 568 -24.98 29.02 25.11
CA PRO A 568 -24.72 27.74 24.44
C PRO A 568 -23.40 27.08 24.87
N ASP A 569 -22.58 27.75 25.67
CA ASP A 569 -21.25 27.35 26.18
C ASP A 569 -21.17 27.80 27.65
N THR A 570 -21.55 26.92 28.58
CA THR A 570 -21.82 27.25 29.98
C THR A 570 -20.55 27.60 30.75
N ASP A 571 -19.42 26.95 30.45
CA ASP A 571 -18.14 27.20 31.12
C ASP A 571 -17.20 28.15 30.37
N GLY A 572 -17.46 28.40 29.09
CA GLY A 572 -16.79 29.40 28.28
C GLY A 572 -15.47 28.94 27.67
N ASP A 573 -15.28 27.63 27.50
CA ASP A 573 -14.05 27.04 26.99
C ASP A 573 -13.99 27.00 25.44
N GLY A 574 -15.15 27.15 24.79
CA GLY A 574 -15.31 27.21 23.35
C GLY A 574 -16.00 25.99 22.72
N LEU A 575 -16.36 24.96 23.48
CA LEU A 575 -17.30 23.92 23.07
C LEU A 575 -18.72 24.30 23.51
N ASP A 576 -19.69 24.03 22.64
CA ASP A 576 -21.10 24.26 23.01
C ASP A 576 -21.58 23.09 23.89
N ASP A 577 -22.42 23.34 24.89
CA ASP A 577 -22.85 22.32 25.87
C ASP A 577 -23.46 21.09 25.16
N GLY A 578 -24.23 21.32 24.09
CA GLY A 578 -24.83 20.26 23.27
C GLY A 578 -23.86 19.44 22.42
N VAL A 579 -22.62 19.89 22.24
CA VAL A 579 -21.52 19.11 21.66
C VAL A 579 -20.93 18.18 22.72
N GLU A 580 -20.76 18.70 23.93
CA GLU A 580 -20.20 17.98 25.07
C GLU A 580 -21.16 16.91 25.61
N ASP A 581 -22.45 17.22 25.72
CA ASP A 581 -23.53 16.27 25.96
C ASP A 581 -24.07 15.73 24.63
N ALA A 582 -23.26 14.93 23.94
CA ALA A 582 -23.54 14.38 22.61
C ALA A 582 -24.90 13.65 22.53
N ASN A 583 -25.40 13.16 23.66
CA ASN A 583 -26.67 12.44 23.74
C ASN A 583 -27.85 13.29 24.27
N GLN A 584 -27.59 14.54 24.66
CA GLN A 584 -28.51 15.61 25.03
C GLN A 584 -29.44 15.20 26.18
N ASN A 585 -28.89 14.54 27.19
CA ASN A 585 -29.64 14.04 28.34
C ASN A 585 -29.45 14.86 29.64
N GLY A 586 -28.57 15.85 29.63
CA GLY A 586 -28.16 16.71 30.74
C GLY A 586 -27.24 16.03 31.76
N MET A 587 -26.51 14.97 31.39
CA MET A 587 -25.62 14.21 32.27
C MET A 587 -24.30 13.93 31.55
N VAL A 588 -23.18 14.11 32.25
CA VAL A 588 -21.85 13.72 31.78
C VAL A 588 -21.74 12.20 31.78
N ASP A 589 -21.64 11.60 30.58
CA ASP A 589 -21.43 10.16 30.38
C ASP A 589 -19.94 9.83 30.13
N GLU A 590 -19.62 8.53 29.99
CA GLU A 590 -18.25 8.06 29.77
C GLU A 590 -17.82 8.35 28.33
N GLY A 591 -16.76 9.16 28.16
CA GLY A 591 -16.26 9.63 26.85
C GLY A 591 -16.89 10.96 26.39
N GLU A 592 -17.60 11.66 27.27
CA GLU A 592 -18.07 13.05 27.08
C GLU A 592 -17.23 13.97 27.97
N THR A 593 -17.04 15.22 27.52
CA THR A 593 -16.50 16.31 28.34
C THR A 593 -17.57 16.83 29.31
N ASP A 594 -17.17 17.53 30.38
CA ASP A 594 -18.12 18.12 31.32
C ASP A 594 -18.38 19.59 30.96
N PRO A 595 -19.58 19.97 30.45
CA PRO A 595 -19.93 21.33 29.95
C PRO A 595 -20.00 22.42 31.02
N ARG A 596 -19.38 22.18 32.17
CA ARG A 596 -19.36 23.07 33.34
C ARG A 596 -17.93 23.20 33.90
N ARG A 597 -16.95 22.63 33.21
CA ARG A 597 -15.54 22.56 33.59
C ARG A 597 -14.72 22.72 32.31
N GLU A 598 -14.14 23.92 32.17
CA GLU A 598 -13.32 24.33 31.01
C GLU A 598 -12.14 23.41 30.60
N ASP A 599 -11.83 22.36 31.35
CA ASP A 599 -10.64 21.49 31.26
C ASP A 599 -11.05 20.18 31.96
N THR A 600 -11.49 19.17 31.22
CA THR A 600 -12.17 17.99 31.75
C THR A 600 -11.23 17.03 32.47
N ASP A 601 -10.05 16.75 31.95
CA ASP A 601 -9.11 15.77 32.51
C ASP A 601 -8.08 16.35 33.50
N GLY A 602 -7.86 17.66 33.47
CA GLY A 602 -7.05 18.41 34.43
C GLY A 602 -5.58 18.56 34.06
N ASP A 603 -5.22 18.42 32.80
CA ASP A 603 -3.86 18.54 32.27
C ASP A 603 -3.40 20.01 32.11
N GLY A 604 -4.37 20.94 32.01
CA GLY A 604 -4.16 22.37 31.84
C GLY A 604 -4.48 22.93 30.45
N LEU A 605 -4.91 22.10 29.51
CA LEU A 605 -5.60 22.50 28.29
C LEU A 605 -7.10 22.59 28.53
N ASN A 606 -7.76 23.38 27.69
CA ASN A 606 -9.20 23.50 27.73
C ASN A 606 -9.80 22.57 26.68
N ASP A 607 -10.96 21.98 26.94
CA ASP A 607 -11.53 20.96 26.05
C ASP A 607 -11.75 21.52 24.63
N GLY A 608 -12.20 22.77 24.51
CA GLY A 608 -12.36 23.46 23.22
C GLY A 608 -11.06 23.85 22.49
N VAL A 609 -9.90 23.75 23.12
CA VAL A 609 -8.58 23.84 22.46
C VAL A 609 -8.19 22.50 21.87
N GLU A 610 -8.50 21.42 22.59
CA GLU A 610 -8.16 20.05 22.24
C GLU A 610 -9.06 19.54 21.11
N ASP A 611 -10.37 19.77 21.19
CA ASP A 611 -11.31 19.64 20.07
C ASP A 611 -11.34 20.93 19.22
N ALA A 612 -10.24 21.18 18.51
CA ALA A 612 -10.03 22.38 17.72
C ALA A 612 -11.11 22.62 16.64
N ASN A 613 -11.81 21.57 16.22
CA ASN A 613 -12.87 21.64 15.23
C ASN A 613 -14.30 21.67 15.81
N GLN A 614 -14.42 21.53 17.13
CA GLN A 614 -15.61 21.75 17.94
C GLN A 614 -16.77 20.82 17.54
N ASN A 615 -16.48 19.54 17.36
CA ASN A 615 -17.47 18.55 16.93
C ASN A 615 -17.76 17.45 17.96
N GLY A 616 -17.11 17.48 19.13
CA GLY A 616 -17.28 16.55 20.25
C GLY A 616 -16.66 15.18 20.01
N VAL A 617 -15.73 15.08 19.06
CA VAL A 617 -15.06 13.82 18.68
C VAL A 617 -13.58 14.10 18.47
N GLN A 618 -12.73 13.33 19.14
CA GLN A 618 -11.29 13.32 18.87
C GLN A 618 -11.01 12.96 17.40
N ASP A 619 -10.53 13.93 16.61
CA ASP A 619 -10.09 13.73 15.24
C ASP A 619 -8.57 13.53 15.12
N MET A 620 -8.12 13.14 13.92
CA MET A 620 -6.69 12.98 13.64
C MET A 620 -5.99 14.34 13.66
N GLY A 621 -5.13 14.56 14.67
CA GLY A 621 -4.41 15.82 14.89
C GLY A 621 -4.92 16.63 16.08
N GLU A 622 -5.80 16.05 16.90
CA GLU A 622 -6.33 16.62 18.14
C GLU A 622 -5.93 15.73 19.33
N THR A 623 -5.70 16.34 20.49
CA THR A 623 -5.55 15.64 21.79
C THR A 623 -6.92 15.15 22.28
N ASP A 624 -6.95 14.18 23.18
CA ASP A 624 -8.18 13.67 23.79
C ASP A 624 -8.52 14.50 25.05
N PRO A 625 -9.58 15.33 25.06
CA PRO A 625 -9.94 16.17 26.21
C PRO A 625 -10.30 15.40 27.50
N THR A 626 -10.32 14.07 27.43
CA THR A 626 -10.64 13.18 28.55
C THR A 626 -9.46 12.33 29.02
N ASP A 627 -8.29 12.45 28.38
CA ASP A 627 -7.06 11.71 28.69
C ASP A 627 -5.86 12.68 28.74
N PRO A 628 -5.28 12.95 29.92
CA PRO A 628 -4.32 14.04 30.09
C PRO A 628 -2.95 13.82 29.42
N ASP A 629 -2.74 12.69 28.74
CA ASP A 629 -1.49 12.22 28.10
C ASP A 629 -1.90 11.37 26.88
N THR A 630 -2.19 12.04 25.75
CA THR A 630 -2.88 11.43 24.60
C THR A 630 -2.04 10.36 23.90
N ASP A 631 -0.73 10.58 23.78
CA ASP A 631 0.18 9.66 23.11
C ASP A 631 0.84 8.63 24.04
N GLY A 632 0.74 8.84 25.35
CA GLY A 632 1.09 7.88 26.40
C GLY A 632 2.58 7.79 26.69
N ASP A 633 3.32 8.86 26.46
CA ASP A 633 4.77 8.93 26.62
C ASP A 633 5.20 9.28 28.06
N GLY A 634 4.27 9.85 28.85
CA GLY A 634 4.44 10.24 30.24
C GLY A 634 4.53 11.76 30.51
N LEU A 635 4.41 12.61 29.49
CA LEU A 635 4.14 14.04 29.61
C LEU A 635 2.63 14.29 29.48
N ASP A 636 2.15 15.32 30.19
CA ASP A 636 0.74 15.71 30.07
C ASP A 636 0.59 16.59 28.81
N ASP A 637 -0.48 16.45 28.03
CA ASP A 637 -0.67 17.16 26.73
C ASP A 637 -0.48 18.68 26.89
N GLY A 638 -1.01 19.27 27.96
CA GLY A 638 -0.86 20.69 28.27
C GLY A 638 0.56 21.14 28.58
N VAL A 639 1.44 20.24 29.02
CA VAL A 639 2.88 20.52 29.15
C VAL A 639 3.52 20.59 27.77
N GLU A 640 3.14 19.70 26.87
CA GLU A 640 3.75 19.57 25.55
C GLU A 640 3.26 20.64 24.57
N VAL A 641 1.97 21.00 24.60
CA VAL A 641 1.42 22.12 23.81
C VAL A 641 2.11 23.45 24.15
N ASP A 642 2.46 23.66 25.43
CA ASP A 642 3.25 24.81 25.89
C ASP A 642 4.78 24.58 25.77
N GLY A 643 5.19 23.34 25.49
CA GLY A 643 6.55 22.83 25.39
C GLY A 643 7.06 22.73 23.95
N PRO A 644 8.21 22.05 23.76
CA PRO A 644 8.82 21.87 22.43
C PRO A 644 8.39 20.58 21.73
N THR A 645 7.84 19.60 22.47
CA THR A 645 7.42 18.28 22.01
C THR A 645 6.02 18.33 21.39
N ASN A 646 5.56 17.21 20.84
CA ASN A 646 4.27 17.11 20.18
C ASN A 646 3.37 16.11 20.92
N PRO A 647 2.23 16.53 21.52
CA PRO A 647 1.35 15.70 22.36
C PRO A 647 0.63 14.54 21.64
N LEU A 648 0.97 14.30 20.38
CA LEU A 648 0.38 13.27 19.52
C LEU A 648 1.46 12.35 18.94
N ASP A 649 2.70 12.50 19.40
CA ASP A 649 3.87 11.81 18.90
C ASP A 649 4.83 11.53 20.07
N PRO A 650 4.84 10.30 20.60
CA PRO A 650 5.46 9.98 21.89
C PRO A 650 7.01 9.96 21.87
N ASP A 651 7.62 10.35 20.75
CA ASP A 651 9.07 10.36 20.43
C ASP A 651 9.28 11.42 19.33
N SER A 652 9.40 12.68 19.72
CA SER A 652 9.30 13.86 18.86
C SER A 652 10.44 14.01 17.85
N ASP A 653 11.58 13.38 18.09
CA ASP A 653 12.75 13.42 17.21
C ASP A 653 13.16 12.07 16.59
N ASP A 654 12.36 11.03 16.84
CA ASP A 654 12.46 9.68 16.27
C ASP A 654 13.79 8.96 16.62
N ASP A 655 14.39 9.25 17.76
CA ASP A 655 15.68 8.68 18.18
C ASP A 655 15.54 7.35 18.96
N GLY A 656 14.32 7.04 19.41
CA GLY A 656 13.95 5.82 20.13
C GLY A 656 13.84 5.97 21.65
N LEU A 657 14.07 7.15 22.21
CA LEU A 657 13.63 7.57 23.53
C LEU A 657 12.23 8.19 23.45
N LEU A 658 11.50 8.19 24.57
CA LEU A 658 10.18 8.83 24.60
C LEU A 658 10.36 10.21 25.23
N ASP A 659 9.62 11.23 24.82
CA ASP A 659 9.87 12.61 25.28
C ASP A 659 9.76 12.71 26.82
N GLY A 660 8.78 12.03 27.41
CA GLY A 660 8.63 11.91 28.87
C GLY A 660 9.72 11.11 29.60
N ALA A 661 10.52 10.31 28.88
CA ALA A 661 11.72 9.69 29.44
C ALA A 661 12.91 10.64 29.46
N GLU A 662 12.95 11.58 28.52
CA GLU A 662 14.00 12.59 28.36
C GLU A 662 13.77 13.78 29.29
N ASP A 663 12.53 14.23 29.44
CA ASP A 663 12.12 15.15 30.51
C ASP A 663 11.77 14.38 31.79
N ALA A 664 12.80 13.89 32.47
CA ALA A 664 12.69 13.07 33.67
C ALA A 664 11.88 13.71 34.81
N ASN A 665 11.62 15.02 34.75
CA ASN A 665 10.89 15.76 35.77
C ASN A 665 9.51 16.26 35.35
N GLY A 666 9.14 16.08 34.07
CA GLY A 666 7.82 16.31 33.50
C GLY A 666 7.39 17.77 33.56
N ASN A 667 8.29 18.69 33.22
CA ASN A 667 8.05 20.14 33.27
C ASN A 667 8.04 20.83 31.89
N GLY A 668 8.27 20.09 30.80
CA GLY A 668 8.33 20.55 29.41
C GLY A 668 9.59 21.35 29.06
N MET A 669 10.66 21.26 29.84
CA MET A 669 11.92 21.98 29.62
C MET A 669 13.12 21.06 29.79
N VAL A 670 14.06 21.14 28.83
CA VAL A 670 15.36 20.45 28.91
C VAL A 670 16.20 21.01 30.08
N ASP A 671 16.39 20.22 31.14
CA ASP A 671 17.25 20.55 32.27
C ASP A 671 18.67 19.93 32.12
N ALA A 672 19.59 20.35 33.00
CA ALA A 672 20.97 19.86 32.92
C ALA A 672 21.06 18.36 33.30
N GLY A 673 21.55 17.55 32.36
CA GLY A 673 21.64 16.08 32.48
C GLY A 673 20.42 15.33 31.93
N GLU A 674 19.51 16.05 31.27
CA GLU A 674 18.47 15.51 30.40
C GLU A 674 18.91 15.67 28.94
N THR A 675 18.42 14.78 28.07
CA THR A 675 18.52 14.90 26.61
C THR A 675 17.43 15.85 26.11
N ASP A 676 17.62 16.44 24.93
CA ASP A 676 16.65 17.35 24.32
C ASP A 676 15.71 16.53 23.42
N PRO A 677 14.43 16.32 23.79
CA PRO A 677 13.49 15.44 23.08
C PRO A 677 13.09 15.95 21.68
N THR A 678 13.70 17.03 21.21
CA THR A 678 13.50 17.57 19.86
C THR A 678 14.77 17.55 19.02
N ASN A 679 15.82 16.93 19.54
CA ASN A 679 17.13 16.84 18.94
C ASN A 679 17.70 15.43 19.18
N PRO A 680 17.73 14.56 18.16
CA PRO A 680 18.00 13.13 18.32
C PRO A 680 19.47 12.81 18.64
N ASP A 681 20.28 13.82 18.96
CA ASP A 681 21.74 13.81 19.19
C ASP A 681 22.07 15.11 19.95
N THR A 682 21.91 15.07 21.28
CA THR A 682 21.89 16.25 22.15
C THR A 682 23.23 16.97 22.20
N ASP A 683 24.34 16.24 22.22
CA ASP A 683 25.68 16.81 22.29
C ASP A 683 26.35 17.02 20.91
N ASN A 684 25.73 16.53 19.84
CA ASN A 684 26.11 16.69 18.44
C ASN A 684 27.43 16.02 18.08
N ASP A 685 27.72 14.86 18.65
CA ASP A 685 28.89 14.05 18.27
C ASP A 685 28.63 13.13 17.06
N GLY A 686 27.36 12.87 16.73
CA GLY A 686 26.91 12.04 15.62
C GLY A 686 26.32 10.68 16.01
N ILE A 687 26.33 10.29 17.28
CA ILE A 687 25.57 9.16 17.82
C ILE A 687 24.24 9.70 18.38
N SER A 688 23.16 8.93 18.26
CA SER A 688 21.85 9.40 18.75
C SER A 688 21.67 9.09 20.23
N ASP A 689 20.95 9.93 20.97
CA ASP A 689 20.80 9.79 22.43
C ASP A 689 20.21 8.41 22.81
N GLY A 690 19.24 7.93 22.04
CA GLY A 690 18.64 6.61 22.19
C GLY A 690 19.59 5.43 21.97
N VAL A 691 20.69 5.62 21.22
CA VAL A 691 21.76 4.62 21.07
C VAL A 691 22.68 4.67 22.29
N GLU A 692 23.12 5.85 22.66
CA GLU A 692 24.09 6.08 23.75
C GLU A 692 23.55 5.73 25.13
N THR A 693 22.26 5.95 25.39
CA THR A 693 21.62 5.48 26.63
C THR A 693 21.72 3.96 26.84
N THR A 694 22.07 3.21 25.80
CA THR A 694 22.36 1.77 25.86
C THR A 694 23.83 1.40 25.62
N GLY A 695 24.65 2.37 25.19
CA GLY A 695 26.06 2.26 24.84
C GLY A 695 27.04 2.60 25.98
N PRO A 696 28.35 2.73 25.66
CA PRO A 696 29.38 3.15 26.61
C PRO A 696 29.51 4.67 26.78
N THR A 697 29.06 5.43 25.77
CA THR A 697 29.14 6.89 25.66
C THR A 697 28.02 7.60 26.43
N SER A 698 28.11 8.91 26.54
CA SER A 698 27.17 9.74 27.28
C SER A 698 26.43 10.69 26.33
N PRO A 699 25.08 10.65 26.26
CA PRO A 699 24.27 11.45 25.30
C PRO A 699 24.21 12.96 25.58
N THR A 700 25.10 13.46 26.43
CA THR A 700 25.17 14.88 26.78
C THR A 700 26.62 15.37 26.83
N ASP A 701 27.56 14.53 26.42
CA ASP A 701 29.00 14.76 26.46
C ASP A 701 29.66 14.20 25.19
N PRO A 702 30.02 15.06 24.21
CA PRO A 702 30.37 14.63 22.85
C PRO A 702 31.77 14.00 22.71
N ASP A 703 32.47 13.80 23.82
CA ASP A 703 33.85 13.29 23.99
C ASP A 703 33.90 12.68 25.40
N SER A 704 33.52 11.41 25.50
CA SER A 704 33.21 10.73 26.77
C SER A 704 34.45 10.44 27.63
N ASP A 705 35.65 10.41 27.05
CA ASP A 705 36.90 10.13 27.74
C ASP A 705 37.89 11.32 27.80
N ASP A 706 37.50 12.47 27.21
CA ASP A 706 38.23 13.73 27.17
C ASP A 706 39.58 13.66 26.40
N ASP A 707 39.70 12.80 25.39
CA ASP A 707 40.93 12.62 24.61
C ASP A 707 41.08 13.60 23.43
N GLY A 708 39.97 14.22 23.02
CA GLY A 708 39.88 15.22 21.96
C GLY A 708 39.30 14.71 20.63
N LEU A 709 39.00 13.42 20.49
CA LEU A 709 38.07 12.89 19.48
C LEU A 709 36.65 12.92 20.02
N ASN A 710 35.71 13.05 19.10
CA ASN A 710 34.31 12.97 19.46
C ASN A 710 33.85 11.52 19.36
N ASP A 711 32.96 11.05 20.23
CA ASP A 711 32.58 9.63 20.27
C ASP A 711 32.02 9.14 18.92
N GLY A 712 31.26 9.97 18.20
CA GLY A 712 30.75 9.64 16.86
C GLY A 712 31.78 9.64 15.72
N VAL A 713 33.01 10.13 15.97
CA VAL A 713 34.17 9.93 15.07
C VAL A 713 34.78 8.56 15.30
N GLU A 714 34.86 8.16 16.56
CA GLU A 714 35.43 6.90 17.02
C GLU A 714 34.51 5.71 16.69
N ASP A 715 33.21 5.82 16.98
CA ASP A 715 32.16 4.95 16.44
C ASP A 715 31.77 5.44 15.03
N ALA A 716 32.66 5.23 14.08
CA ALA A 716 32.51 5.68 12.69
C ALA A 716 31.20 5.20 12.01
N ASN A 717 30.54 4.18 12.56
CA ASN A 717 29.29 3.65 12.04
C ASN A 717 28.05 4.00 12.91
N GLN A 718 28.25 4.70 14.03
CA GLN A 718 27.25 5.34 14.87
C GLN A 718 26.19 4.35 15.38
N ASN A 719 26.63 3.16 15.78
CA ASN A 719 25.74 2.08 16.22
C ASN A 719 25.78 1.80 17.73
N GLY A 720 26.61 2.54 18.48
CA GLY A 720 26.84 2.42 19.91
C GLY A 720 27.64 1.17 20.31
N VAL A 721 28.38 0.57 19.38
CA VAL A 721 29.13 -0.67 19.57
C VAL A 721 30.50 -0.56 18.91
N ILE A 722 31.54 -0.73 19.73
CA ILE A 722 32.94 -0.81 19.29
C ILE A 722 33.13 -1.97 18.29
N ASP A 723 33.40 -1.65 17.02
CA ASP A 723 33.63 -2.59 15.93
C ASP A 723 35.13 -2.73 15.55
N GLU A 724 35.45 -3.74 14.73
CA GLU A 724 36.82 -3.97 14.24
C GLU A 724 37.25 -2.83 13.31
N GLY A 725 38.15 -1.98 13.80
CA GLY A 725 38.67 -0.81 13.07
C GLY A 725 38.20 0.54 13.63
N GLU A 726 37.55 0.56 14.77
CA GLU A 726 37.20 1.77 15.54
C GLU A 726 38.12 1.88 16.76
N THR A 727 38.30 3.09 17.28
CA THR A 727 38.86 3.35 18.62
C THR A 727 37.77 3.12 19.68
N GLU A 728 38.13 2.99 20.96
CA GLU A 728 37.17 2.81 22.04
C GLU A 728 36.75 4.19 22.60
N PRO A 729 35.52 4.69 22.36
CA PRO A 729 35.14 6.07 22.73
C PRO A 729 35.06 6.38 24.23
N ASP A 730 35.35 5.38 25.08
CA ASP A 730 35.42 5.51 26.53
C ASP A 730 36.82 5.23 27.09
N ASP A 731 37.84 5.16 26.22
CA ASP A 731 39.25 4.90 26.53
C ASP A 731 40.23 5.73 25.69
N ALA A 732 40.73 6.82 26.28
CA ALA A 732 41.55 7.87 25.66
C ALA A 732 42.91 7.46 25.03
N ASP A 733 43.25 6.17 24.99
CA ASP A 733 44.52 5.58 24.48
C ASP A 733 44.24 4.11 24.14
N THR A 734 43.61 3.87 22.98
CA THR A 734 43.01 2.57 22.60
C THR A 734 44.02 1.43 22.56
N ASP A 735 45.28 1.69 22.23
CA ASP A 735 46.32 0.65 22.07
C ASP A 735 47.38 0.59 23.19
N ASP A 736 47.24 1.43 24.21
CA ASP A 736 48.08 1.52 25.41
C ASP A 736 49.57 1.82 25.12
N ASP A 737 49.88 2.61 24.09
CA ASP A 737 51.25 3.00 23.73
C ASP A 737 51.71 4.29 24.47
N GLY A 738 50.74 5.11 24.89
CA GLY A 738 50.91 6.31 25.67
C GLY A 738 50.76 7.64 24.91
N ILE A 739 50.42 7.62 23.63
CA ILE A 739 49.82 8.72 22.88
C ILE A 739 48.28 8.55 22.97
N ALA A 740 47.52 9.65 22.97
CA ALA A 740 46.06 9.59 23.02
C ALA A 740 45.50 9.53 21.60
N ASP A 741 44.37 8.85 21.38
CA ASP A 741 43.84 8.62 20.03
C ASP A 741 43.61 9.95 19.29
N GLY A 742 43.10 10.98 19.99
CA GLY A 742 42.92 12.33 19.46
C GLY A 742 44.19 13.14 19.19
N VAL A 743 45.34 12.69 19.70
CA VAL A 743 46.66 13.22 19.33
C VAL A 743 47.18 12.54 18.07
N GLU A 744 46.96 11.23 17.95
CA GLU A 744 47.37 10.43 16.77
C GLU A 744 46.53 10.80 15.54
N ASP A 745 45.22 10.97 15.69
CA ASP A 745 44.36 11.59 14.67
C ASP A 745 44.37 13.11 14.80
N ALA A 746 45.51 13.71 14.49
CA ALA A 746 45.75 15.15 14.60
C ALA A 746 44.72 16.02 13.85
N ASN A 747 44.03 15.46 12.86
CA ASN A 747 43.00 16.15 12.09
C ASN A 747 41.55 15.80 12.47
N GLN A 748 41.39 14.88 13.42
CA GLN A 748 40.15 14.51 14.10
C GLN A 748 39.07 14.06 13.13
N ASN A 749 39.44 13.19 12.17
CA ASN A 749 38.55 12.71 11.12
C ASN A 749 38.24 11.20 11.20
N GLY A 750 38.77 10.50 12.20
CA GLY A 750 38.59 9.08 12.47
C GLY A 750 39.31 8.18 11.48
N MET A 751 40.27 8.70 10.72
CA MET A 751 41.02 7.95 9.72
C MET A 751 42.51 8.18 9.90
N VAL A 752 43.27 7.09 9.89
CA VAL A 752 44.74 7.14 9.82
C VAL A 752 45.16 7.76 8.48
N ASP A 753 45.61 9.01 8.50
CA ASP A 753 46.13 9.73 7.33
C ASP A 753 47.65 9.61 7.19
N ALA A 754 48.17 10.10 6.06
CA ALA A 754 49.60 10.10 5.83
C ALA A 754 50.30 11.14 6.71
N GLY A 755 51.15 10.67 7.63
CA GLY A 755 51.82 11.51 8.63
C GLY A 755 51.22 11.41 10.02
N GLU A 756 50.28 10.48 10.25
CA GLU A 756 49.67 10.14 11.54
C GLU A 756 49.99 8.69 11.89
N THR A 757 50.15 8.41 13.19
CA THR A 757 50.22 7.05 13.74
C THR A 757 48.82 6.41 13.77
N ASP A 758 48.74 5.08 13.83
CA ASP A 758 47.45 4.37 13.89
C ASP A 758 47.08 4.12 15.36
N PRO A 759 46.07 4.80 15.93
CA PRO A 759 45.73 4.73 17.37
C PRO A 759 45.21 3.37 17.86
N ARG A 760 45.23 2.37 17.00
CA ARG A 760 44.83 0.99 17.31
C ARG A 760 46.03 0.03 17.21
N VAL A 761 47.22 0.56 16.93
CA VAL A 761 48.46 -0.18 16.67
C VAL A 761 49.64 0.53 17.33
N ARG A 762 49.95 0.09 18.54
CA ARG A 762 51.10 0.48 19.39
C ARG A 762 52.48 0.70 18.71
N ASP A 763 52.70 0.19 17.50
CA ASP A 763 53.95 0.21 16.73
C ASP A 763 53.53 0.26 15.23
N THR A 764 53.36 1.48 14.72
CA THR A 764 52.70 1.77 13.43
C THR A 764 53.52 1.28 12.24
N ASP A 765 54.83 1.47 12.27
CA ASP A 765 55.72 1.11 11.17
C ASP A 765 56.27 -0.34 11.27
N GLY A 766 56.15 -0.94 12.45
CA GLY A 766 56.45 -2.34 12.73
C GLY A 766 57.93 -2.65 12.89
N ASP A 767 58.74 -1.68 13.28
CA ASP A 767 60.18 -1.81 13.44
C ASP A 767 60.58 -2.40 14.82
N GLY A 768 59.66 -2.31 15.79
CA GLY A 768 59.78 -2.86 17.13
C GLY A 768 59.94 -1.84 18.26
N VAL A 769 59.94 -0.54 18.01
CA VAL A 769 59.70 0.50 19.03
C VAL A 769 58.19 0.83 19.04
N ASP A 770 57.67 1.30 20.18
CA ASP A 770 56.25 1.71 20.22
C ASP A 770 56.17 3.22 19.88
N ASP A 771 55.12 3.69 19.22
CA ASP A 771 55.05 5.07 18.71
C ASP A 771 55.20 6.10 19.84
N GLY A 772 54.51 5.91 20.96
CA GLY A 772 54.63 6.73 22.18
C GLY A 772 55.97 6.65 22.93
N GLN A 773 56.93 5.87 22.43
CA GLN A 773 58.33 5.89 22.86
C GLN A 773 59.24 6.62 21.86
N GLU A 774 58.91 6.56 20.57
CA GLU A 774 59.58 7.32 19.51
C GLU A 774 59.24 8.81 19.62
N ASP A 775 57.97 9.13 19.91
CA ASP A 775 57.49 10.45 20.34
C ASP A 775 57.59 10.57 21.87
N ILE A 776 58.71 11.13 22.35
CA ILE A 776 59.04 11.16 23.78
C ILE A 776 58.11 12.10 24.56
N ASP A 777 57.65 13.18 23.92
CA ASP A 777 56.83 14.19 24.56
C ASP A 777 55.31 14.03 24.30
N ARG A 778 54.96 13.10 23.39
CA ARG A 778 53.62 12.57 23.10
C ARG A 778 52.70 13.66 22.60
N ASP A 779 53.23 14.52 21.73
CA ASP A 779 52.48 15.60 21.12
C ASP A 779 52.03 15.29 19.68
N GLY A 780 52.33 14.08 19.19
CA GLY A 780 51.96 13.56 17.89
C GLY A 780 52.78 14.16 16.74
N MET A 781 53.88 14.86 17.04
CA MET A 781 54.74 15.48 16.04
C MET A 781 56.18 15.01 16.21
N ARG A 782 56.83 14.65 15.10
CA ARG A 782 58.28 14.41 15.09
C ARG A 782 59.06 15.69 15.42
N ASP A 783 59.74 15.70 16.55
CA ASP A 783 60.66 16.77 16.95
C ASP A 783 62.14 16.48 16.62
N GLU A 784 63.00 17.50 16.77
CA GLU A 784 64.44 17.37 16.54
C GLU A 784 65.09 16.51 17.65
N GLY A 785 65.59 15.34 17.27
CA GLY A 785 66.22 14.36 18.18
C GLY A 785 65.30 13.25 18.66
N GLU A 786 64.15 13.08 18.02
CA GLU A 786 63.22 11.96 18.19
C GLU A 786 63.26 11.03 16.98
N LEU A 787 62.95 9.76 17.23
CA LEU A 787 62.70 8.77 16.17
C LEU A 787 61.37 9.13 15.47
N ASP A 788 61.18 8.71 14.23
CA ASP A 788 59.97 8.93 13.45
C ASP A 788 59.08 7.67 13.53
N PRO A 789 57.95 7.69 14.26
CA PRO A 789 57.06 6.53 14.40
C PRO A 789 56.47 5.97 13.09
N LEU A 790 56.72 6.64 11.97
CA LEU A 790 56.23 6.29 10.64
C LEU A 790 57.34 5.84 9.69
N ASP A 791 58.60 5.82 10.14
CA ASP A 791 59.77 5.46 9.36
C ASP A 791 60.69 4.51 10.10
N THR A 792 60.78 3.28 9.59
CA THR A 792 61.49 2.16 10.26
C THR A 792 63.01 2.34 10.41
N ASP A 793 63.55 3.46 9.92
CA ASP A 793 64.97 3.82 9.77
C ASP A 793 65.02 5.36 9.63
N THR A 794 64.95 6.07 10.75
CA THR A 794 64.66 7.52 10.82
C THR A 794 65.69 8.40 10.11
N ASP A 795 66.95 7.98 10.05
CA ASP A 795 68.03 8.73 9.43
C ASP A 795 68.46 8.20 8.04
N ASP A 796 67.82 7.12 7.55
CA ASP A 796 68.04 6.48 6.24
C ASP A 796 69.46 5.87 6.08
N ASP A 797 70.14 5.49 7.16
CA ASP A 797 71.50 4.93 7.12
C ASP A 797 71.55 3.41 6.84
N GLY A 798 70.41 2.74 7.03
CA GLY A 798 70.19 1.32 6.80
C GLY A 798 70.08 0.44 8.05
N ILE A 799 70.26 0.96 9.26
CA ILE A 799 69.93 0.29 10.52
C ILE A 799 68.49 0.67 10.89
N LEU A 800 67.71 -0.27 11.45
CA LEU A 800 66.33 0.04 11.84
C LEU A 800 66.30 0.64 13.23
N ASP A 801 65.39 1.56 13.52
CA ASP A 801 65.35 2.27 14.81
C ASP A 801 65.21 1.30 15.98
N GLY A 802 64.42 0.22 15.86
CA GLY A 802 64.30 -0.83 16.88
C GLY A 802 65.57 -1.68 17.09
N VAL A 803 66.55 -1.59 16.20
CA VAL A 803 67.90 -2.13 16.39
C VAL A 803 68.80 -1.13 17.12
N GLU A 804 68.63 0.16 16.83
CA GLU A 804 69.37 1.26 17.44
C GLU A 804 68.89 1.52 18.87
N ASP A 805 67.59 1.57 19.12
CA ASP A 805 66.95 1.51 20.43
C ASP A 805 66.62 0.06 20.84
N ALA A 806 67.66 -0.77 20.97
CA ALA A 806 67.52 -2.18 21.32
C ALA A 806 66.81 -2.44 22.66
N ASN A 807 66.69 -1.41 23.51
CA ASN A 807 66.05 -1.51 24.81
C ASN A 807 64.64 -0.91 24.86
N GLN A 808 64.17 -0.33 23.75
CA GLN A 808 62.83 0.22 23.55
C GLN A 808 62.51 1.18 24.70
N ASN A 809 63.22 2.31 24.74
CA ASN A 809 62.95 3.37 25.70
C ASN A 809 62.94 4.78 25.10
N GLY A 810 63.07 4.87 23.77
CA GLY A 810 63.07 6.12 23.00
C GLY A 810 64.32 6.96 23.19
N ARG A 811 65.45 6.40 23.64
CA ARG A 811 66.65 7.19 23.95
C ARG A 811 67.92 6.45 23.62
N VAL A 812 68.86 7.18 23.04
CA VAL A 812 70.24 6.73 22.84
C VAL A 812 70.91 6.40 24.17
N ASP A 813 71.07 5.11 24.48
CA ASP A 813 71.81 4.62 25.65
C ASP A 813 73.26 4.24 25.33
N VAL A 814 74.03 4.02 26.40
CA VAL A 814 75.42 3.55 26.27
C VAL A 814 75.43 2.14 25.66
N GLY A 815 75.80 2.04 24.40
CA GLY A 815 75.81 0.79 23.66
C GLY A 815 74.87 0.76 22.45
N GLU A 816 74.25 1.88 22.12
CA GLU A 816 73.34 2.11 21.00
C GLU A 816 73.92 3.20 20.08
N THR A 817 73.57 3.15 18.79
CA THR A 817 73.78 4.23 17.81
C THR A 817 72.63 5.24 17.92
N ASP A 818 72.82 6.45 17.41
CA ASP A 818 71.79 7.49 17.41
C ASP A 818 71.01 7.43 16.09
N GLY A 819 69.85 6.76 16.07
CA GLY A 819 69.03 6.62 14.85
C GLY A 819 68.42 7.92 14.30
N THR A 820 68.85 9.08 14.80
CA THR A 820 68.55 10.39 14.21
C THR A 820 69.75 11.02 13.50
N ASP A 821 70.91 10.34 13.52
CA ASP A 821 72.19 10.82 13.03
C ASP A 821 72.96 9.73 12.27
N THR A 822 72.96 9.85 10.94
CA THR A 822 73.56 8.87 10.03
C THR A 822 75.03 8.54 10.29
N ASP A 823 75.78 9.35 11.03
CA ASP A 823 77.22 9.20 11.34
C ASP A 823 77.43 9.56 12.82
N SER A 824 77.05 8.64 13.71
CA SER A 824 76.94 8.85 15.16
C SER A 824 78.24 9.33 15.84
N ASP A 825 79.39 9.16 15.20
CA ASP A 825 80.69 9.57 15.73
C ASP A 825 81.45 10.63 14.92
N ASP A 826 80.79 11.20 13.90
CA ASP A 826 81.26 12.30 13.05
C ASP A 826 82.59 12.00 12.30
N ASP A 827 82.80 10.76 11.87
CA ASP A 827 84.07 10.32 11.29
C ASP A 827 84.09 10.30 9.75
N GLY A 828 82.90 10.37 9.15
CA GLY A 828 82.66 10.40 7.71
C GLY A 828 82.28 9.05 7.10
N LEU A 829 81.88 8.07 7.91
CA LEU A 829 81.20 6.84 7.49
C LEU A 829 79.80 6.82 8.09
N ASP A 830 78.81 6.40 7.30
CA ASP A 830 77.44 6.27 7.82
C ASP A 830 77.34 4.99 8.70
N ASP A 831 76.58 4.97 9.80
CA ASP A 831 76.60 3.87 10.78
C ASP A 831 76.21 2.52 10.13
N GLY A 832 75.24 2.51 9.21
CA GLY A 832 74.86 1.32 8.43
C GLY A 832 75.94 0.82 7.45
N VAL A 833 76.95 1.63 7.12
CA VAL A 833 78.17 1.19 6.41
C VAL A 833 79.11 0.50 7.38
N GLU A 834 79.19 1.00 8.61
CA GLU A 834 80.04 0.48 9.67
C GLU A 834 79.49 -0.84 10.22
N ASP A 835 78.21 -0.90 10.56
CA ASP A 835 77.45 -2.14 10.80
C ASP A 835 76.88 -2.69 9.48
N ALA A 836 77.77 -3.18 8.63
CA ALA A 836 77.42 -3.72 7.31
C ALA A 836 76.40 -4.88 7.33
N ASN A 837 76.08 -5.45 8.49
CA ASN A 837 75.08 -6.50 8.65
C ASN A 837 73.83 -6.09 9.44
N GLN A 838 73.76 -4.82 9.88
CA GLN A 838 72.57 -4.12 10.40
C GLN A 838 71.95 -4.86 11.58
N ASN A 839 72.79 -5.31 12.51
CA ASN A 839 72.38 -6.12 13.66
C ASN A 839 72.56 -5.40 15.01
N GLY A 840 73.01 -4.15 14.99
CA GLY A 840 73.28 -3.30 16.16
C GLY A 840 74.52 -3.73 16.94
N THR A 841 75.39 -4.57 16.37
CA THR A 841 76.57 -5.10 17.04
C THR A 841 77.81 -5.09 16.16
N VAL A 842 78.91 -4.56 16.70
CA VAL A 842 80.22 -4.53 16.01
C VAL A 842 80.76 -5.95 15.82
N ASP A 843 80.71 -6.46 14.58
CA ASP A 843 81.25 -7.75 14.20
C ASP A 843 82.69 -7.69 13.67
N ALA A 844 83.29 -8.85 13.44
CA ALA A 844 84.68 -8.94 13.01
C ALA A 844 84.87 -8.48 11.54
N GLY A 845 85.44 -7.30 11.37
CA GLY A 845 85.73 -6.68 10.06
C GLY A 845 84.89 -5.45 9.75
N GLU A 846 84.03 -5.06 10.69
CA GLU A 846 83.25 -3.82 10.74
C GLU A 846 83.98 -2.79 11.60
N THR A 847 83.74 -1.50 11.30
CA THR A 847 84.11 -0.38 12.17
C THR A 847 83.01 -0.19 13.23
N ASP A 848 83.29 0.50 14.34
CA ASP A 848 82.36 0.71 15.45
C ASP A 848 81.73 2.10 15.30
N PRO A 849 80.46 2.22 14.88
CA PRO A 849 79.84 3.52 14.55
C PRO A 849 79.69 4.54 15.69
N ARG A 850 80.25 4.24 16.87
CA ARG A 850 80.23 5.16 18.03
C ARG A 850 81.64 5.52 18.47
N ASN A 851 82.64 5.16 17.68
CA ASN A 851 84.04 5.38 17.95
C ASN A 851 84.81 5.71 16.66
N PRO A 852 85.18 6.99 16.45
CA PRO A 852 85.62 7.53 15.16
C PRO A 852 87.08 7.18 14.81
N ASP A 853 87.61 6.10 15.40
CA ASP A 853 88.95 5.55 15.21
C ASP A 853 88.91 4.14 15.81
N THR A 854 88.29 3.20 15.08
CA THR A 854 88.00 1.84 15.54
C THR A 854 89.26 1.11 16.01
N ASP A 855 90.39 1.35 15.33
CA ASP A 855 91.64 0.64 15.60
C ASP A 855 92.66 1.39 16.46
N GLY A 856 92.39 2.67 16.78
CA GLY A 856 93.24 3.55 17.59
C GLY A 856 94.50 4.04 16.84
N GLY A 857 94.41 4.16 15.51
CA GLY A 857 95.39 4.59 14.51
C GLY A 857 95.88 6.01 14.67
N GLY A 858 95.00 6.91 15.10
CA GLY A 858 95.22 8.36 15.07
C GLY A 858 94.72 9.04 13.79
N GLU A 859 94.20 8.28 12.83
CA GLU A 859 93.32 8.75 11.77
C GLU A 859 91.94 8.11 11.98
N ASN A 860 90.87 8.76 11.51
CA ASN A 860 89.52 8.23 11.65
C ASN A 860 89.16 7.25 10.53
N ASP A 861 88.17 6.40 10.78
CA ASP A 861 87.83 5.27 9.92
C ASP A 861 87.39 5.76 8.53
N GLY A 862 86.58 6.84 8.47
CA GLY A 862 86.22 7.51 7.23
C GLY A 862 87.39 8.01 6.39
N SER A 863 88.41 8.65 7.00
CA SER A 863 89.62 9.08 6.28
C SER A 863 90.47 7.90 5.80
N GLU A 864 90.43 6.79 6.52
CA GLU A 864 91.14 5.58 6.12
C GLU A 864 90.44 4.89 4.95
N VAL A 865 89.12 4.70 5.00
CA VAL A 865 88.31 4.18 3.89
C VAL A 865 88.47 5.05 2.64
N ALA A 866 88.36 6.38 2.77
CA ALA A 866 88.54 7.33 1.66
C ALA A 866 89.97 7.31 1.10
N GLY A 867 90.97 7.13 1.96
CA GLY A 867 92.37 6.95 1.61
C GLY A 867 92.72 5.58 1.02
N GLY A 868 91.76 4.64 0.98
CA GLY A 868 91.98 3.25 0.57
C GLY A 868 92.89 2.46 1.52
N ARG A 869 92.94 2.89 2.78
CA ARG A 869 93.61 2.28 3.93
C ARG A 869 92.61 1.42 4.70
N ASN A 870 93.06 0.76 5.76
CA ASN A 870 92.23 -0.22 6.46
C ASN A 870 91.84 0.26 7.87
N PRO A 871 90.56 0.63 8.10
CA PRO A 871 90.10 1.28 9.33
C PRO A 871 90.00 0.35 10.56
N VAL A 872 90.11 -0.96 10.36
CA VAL A 872 89.99 -1.95 11.45
C VAL A 872 91.34 -2.59 11.79
N ASP A 873 92.45 -2.10 11.23
CA ASP A 873 93.80 -2.57 11.55
C ASP A 873 94.90 -1.51 11.48
N ASN A 874 95.38 -1.04 12.63
CA ASN A 874 96.48 -0.07 12.67
C ASN A 874 97.84 -0.72 12.31
N PRO A 875 98.47 -0.48 11.12
CA PRO A 875 99.89 -0.14 11.12
C PRO A 875 100.40 0.65 9.90
N ASP A 876 100.10 1.93 9.87
CA ASP A 876 101.02 2.86 10.50
C ASP A 876 100.25 4.01 11.20
N ASP A 877 98.92 4.16 11.02
CA ASP A 877 98.16 5.00 10.03
C ASP A 877 98.70 5.17 8.56
N ASP A 878 99.45 4.18 8.07
CA ASP A 878 99.82 3.82 6.67
C ASP A 878 100.82 4.71 5.84
N LEU A 879 101.63 5.55 6.51
CA LEU A 879 102.75 6.42 6.03
C LEU A 879 103.66 5.93 4.84
N ARG A 880 104.31 6.73 3.93
CA ARG A 880 104.62 8.20 3.70
C ARG A 880 105.56 8.40 2.44
N PRO A 881 106.07 9.60 2.00
CA PRO A 881 105.86 11.03 2.41
C PRO A 881 105.73 12.10 1.27
N VAL A 882 105.22 13.31 1.58
CA VAL A 882 105.39 14.55 0.79
C VAL A 882 106.76 15.19 1.13
N MET A 883 107.49 15.68 0.13
CA MET A 883 108.84 16.25 0.28
C MET A 883 108.72 17.77 0.40
N ASP A 884 109.28 18.34 1.46
CA ASP A 884 109.39 19.77 1.77
C ASP A 884 110.89 20.01 1.98
N SER A 885 111.53 20.56 0.96
CA SER A 885 112.99 20.52 0.77
C SER A 885 113.73 21.60 1.56
N ASP A 886 113.10 22.73 1.86
CA ASP A 886 113.69 23.83 2.61
C ASP A 886 113.10 24.03 4.02
N GLY A 887 111.96 23.39 4.32
CA GLY A 887 111.37 23.27 5.64
C GLY A 887 110.59 24.50 6.09
N ASP A 888 110.03 25.27 5.15
CA ASP A 888 109.27 26.49 5.42
C ASP A 888 107.80 26.20 5.81
N GLY A 889 107.29 25.03 5.45
CA GLY A 889 105.93 24.56 5.75
C GLY A 889 105.06 24.32 4.52
N LEU A 890 105.48 24.74 3.33
CA LEU A 890 104.95 24.27 2.05
C LEU A 890 105.74 23.05 1.59
N ASN A 891 105.12 22.19 0.78
CA ASN A 891 105.85 21.07 0.17
C ASN A 891 106.27 21.41 -1.27
N ASP A 892 107.29 20.73 -1.80
CA ASP A 892 107.89 21.06 -3.11
C ASP A 892 106.86 21.09 -4.26
N ASP A 893 105.79 20.29 -4.17
CA ASP A 893 104.74 20.22 -5.19
C ASP A 893 103.71 21.39 -5.05
N GLU A 894 103.62 22.02 -3.88
CA GLU A 894 102.86 23.26 -3.64
C GLU A 894 103.64 24.51 -4.09
N GLU A 895 104.96 24.46 -4.01
CA GLU A 895 105.84 25.58 -4.36
C GLU A 895 106.14 25.61 -5.87
N ASP A 896 106.37 24.46 -6.50
CA ASP A 896 106.47 24.28 -7.95
C ASP A 896 105.24 23.51 -8.46
N LEU A 897 104.06 24.14 -8.38
CA LEU A 897 102.74 23.57 -8.74
C LEU A 897 102.73 22.82 -10.07
N ASN A 898 103.56 23.24 -11.02
CA ASN A 898 103.63 22.65 -12.35
C ASN A 898 104.82 21.69 -12.54
N GLY A 899 105.71 21.59 -11.56
CA GLY A 899 106.80 20.62 -11.44
C GLY A 899 107.90 20.80 -12.47
N ASN A 900 108.12 22.03 -12.97
CA ASN A 900 109.07 22.29 -14.05
C ASN A 900 110.44 22.82 -13.57
N GLY A 901 110.54 23.18 -12.30
CA GLY A 901 111.73 23.71 -11.62
C GLY A 901 112.10 25.12 -12.07
N GLN A 902 111.13 25.96 -12.46
CA GLN A 902 111.32 27.39 -12.71
C GLN A 902 110.25 28.16 -11.96
N LEU A 903 110.66 29.19 -11.23
CA LEU A 903 109.76 30.09 -10.52
C LEU A 903 108.87 30.88 -11.50
N ASP A 904 107.62 30.42 -11.71
CA ASP A 904 106.61 31.09 -12.54
C ASP A 904 105.71 32.04 -11.69
N ASP A 905 104.72 32.68 -12.33
CA ASP A 905 103.81 33.61 -11.63
C ASP A 905 102.84 32.88 -10.70
N GLY A 906 103.03 33.06 -9.38
CA GLY A 906 102.23 32.43 -8.32
C GLY A 906 102.86 31.17 -7.70
N GLU A 907 104.14 30.91 -8.00
CA GLU A 907 104.96 29.84 -7.42
C GLU A 907 106.03 30.45 -6.49
N THR A 908 106.52 29.67 -5.53
CA THR A 908 107.64 29.99 -4.61
C THR A 908 108.82 29.05 -4.88
N ASP A 909 110.05 29.37 -4.45
CA ASP A 909 111.24 28.57 -4.77
C ASP A 909 111.39 27.40 -3.77
N PRO A 910 111.21 26.13 -4.17
CA PRO A 910 111.15 25.00 -3.23
C PRO A 910 112.43 24.67 -2.45
N ASP A 911 113.50 25.42 -2.67
CA ASP A 911 114.80 25.29 -2.00
C ASP A 911 115.14 26.57 -1.17
N ASP A 912 114.27 27.57 -1.12
CA ASP A 912 114.45 28.85 -0.43
C ASP A 912 113.18 29.30 0.34
N PRO A 913 113.17 29.26 1.69
CA PRO A 913 111.97 29.38 2.50
C PRO A 913 111.37 30.80 2.59
N ASP A 914 111.91 31.77 1.84
CA ASP A 914 111.58 33.20 1.79
C ASP A 914 112.05 33.70 0.41
N THR A 915 111.19 33.58 -0.60
CA THR A 915 111.57 33.71 -2.01
C THR A 915 112.04 35.12 -2.39
N ASP A 916 111.63 36.16 -1.66
CA ASP A 916 112.01 37.54 -1.96
C ASP A 916 112.88 38.25 -0.90
N ASP A 917 113.29 37.52 0.14
CA ASP A 917 114.23 37.89 1.19
C ASP A 917 113.75 39.10 2.03
N ASP A 918 112.45 39.22 2.29
CA ASP A 918 111.88 40.38 2.98
C ASP A 918 111.69 40.18 4.50
N GLY A 919 111.70 38.92 4.94
CA GLY A 919 111.58 38.52 6.34
C GLY A 919 110.32 37.73 6.68
N LEU A 920 109.34 37.59 5.78
CA LEU A 920 108.28 36.58 5.88
C LEU A 920 108.67 35.32 5.12
N SER A 921 108.15 34.16 5.56
CA SER A 921 108.38 32.92 4.83
C SER A 921 107.29 32.71 3.78
N ASP A 922 107.62 31.98 2.73
CA ASP A 922 106.70 31.70 1.62
C ASP A 922 105.38 31.07 2.10
N PHE A 923 105.41 30.13 3.04
CA PHE A 923 104.21 29.58 3.67
C PHE A 923 103.28 30.63 4.27
N VAL A 924 103.84 31.65 4.93
CA VAL A 924 103.07 32.69 5.61
C VAL A 924 102.40 33.60 4.59
N GLU A 925 103.11 33.94 3.52
CA GLU A 925 102.65 34.88 2.50
C GLU A 925 101.68 34.22 1.50
N VAL A 926 101.90 32.96 1.11
CA VAL A 926 100.95 32.18 0.31
C VAL A 926 99.60 32.04 1.01
N ASN A 927 99.61 31.91 2.34
CA ASN A 927 98.41 31.86 3.17
C ASN A 927 98.01 33.23 3.74
N GLY A 928 98.74 34.28 3.37
CA GLY A 928 98.62 35.65 3.86
C GLY A 928 98.19 36.61 2.74
N PRO A 929 98.12 37.91 3.06
CA PRO A 929 97.65 38.92 2.12
C PRO A 929 98.76 39.55 1.26
N THR A 930 100.04 39.27 1.53
CA THR A 930 101.23 39.80 0.84
C THR A 930 101.67 38.88 -0.31
N ASP A 931 102.42 39.42 -1.28
CA ASP A 931 102.88 38.64 -2.45
C ASP A 931 104.30 38.10 -2.18
N PRO A 932 104.50 36.77 -2.05
CA PRO A 932 105.78 36.13 -1.65
C PRO A 932 106.97 36.34 -2.61
N ARG A 933 106.78 37.17 -3.64
CA ARG A 933 107.82 37.50 -4.63
C ARG A 933 108.09 39.00 -4.72
N LEU A 934 107.37 39.80 -3.94
CA LEU A 934 107.49 41.24 -3.85
C LEU A 934 107.66 41.67 -2.40
N ALA A 935 108.92 41.83 -1.99
CA ALA A 935 109.33 42.31 -0.67
C ALA A 935 108.73 43.65 -0.16
N ASP A 936 107.87 44.33 -0.91
CA ASP A 936 107.14 45.56 -0.55
C ASP A 936 105.86 45.57 -1.42
N THR A 937 104.82 44.88 -0.95
CA THR A 937 103.60 44.55 -1.71
C THR A 937 102.86 45.82 -2.15
N ASP A 938 102.77 46.82 -1.30
CA ASP A 938 102.00 48.04 -1.55
C ASP A 938 102.83 49.24 -2.08
N GLN A 939 104.16 49.09 -2.09
CA GLN A 939 105.16 50.03 -2.62
C GLN A 939 105.16 51.38 -1.93
N ASP A 940 105.06 51.35 -0.61
CA ASP A 940 105.13 52.53 0.22
C ASP A 940 106.56 52.86 0.71
N GLY A 941 107.44 51.85 0.67
CA GLY A 941 108.85 51.93 1.04
C GLY A 941 109.25 51.17 2.32
N LEU A 942 108.33 50.46 2.98
CA LEU A 942 108.61 49.43 3.98
C LEU A 942 108.64 48.04 3.33
N LEU A 943 109.13 47.03 4.05
CA LEU A 943 109.10 45.64 3.57
C LEU A 943 108.00 44.91 4.31
N ASP A 944 107.35 43.95 3.68
CA ASP A 944 106.16 43.31 4.24
C ASP A 944 106.51 42.59 5.55
N GLY A 945 107.63 41.87 5.60
CA GLY A 945 108.16 41.27 6.84
C GLY A 945 108.67 42.24 7.91
N ALA A 946 108.87 43.52 7.58
CA ALA A 946 109.09 44.53 8.61
C ALA A 946 107.78 44.98 9.25
N GLU A 947 106.70 45.01 8.47
CA GLU A 947 105.36 45.43 8.87
C GLU A 947 104.64 44.34 9.64
N ASP A 948 104.79 43.07 9.26
CA ASP A 948 104.46 41.92 10.13
C ASP A 948 105.70 41.44 10.90
N ALA A 949 106.09 42.24 11.90
CA ALA A 949 107.32 42.04 12.67
C ALA A 949 107.35 40.72 13.46
N ASN A 950 106.21 40.05 13.62
CA ASN A 950 106.12 38.79 14.35
C ASN A 950 105.93 37.56 13.43
N GLY A 951 105.72 37.79 12.13
CA GLY A 951 105.81 36.82 11.05
C GLY A 951 104.67 35.80 11.05
N ASN A 952 103.44 36.25 11.34
CA ASN A 952 102.27 35.38 11.47
C ASN A 952 101.23 35.54 10.35
N GLY A 953 101.47 36.45 9.39
CA GLY A 953 100.64 36.73 8.22
C GLY A 953 99.43 37.62 8.50
N MET A 954 99.34 38.26 9.67
CA MET A 954 98.20 39.11 10.07
C MET A 954 98.66 40.49 10.56
N VAL A 955 97.84 41.51 10.28
CA VAL A 955 98.08 42.87 10.80
C VAL A 955 97.69 42.95 12.28
N ASP A 956 98.68 43.07 13.16
CA ASP A 956 98.45 43.17 14.61
C ASP A 956 98.37 44.62 15.13
N GLU A 957 97.82 44.79 16.34
CA GLU A 957 97.65 46.12 16.95
C GLU A 957 99.01 46.78 17.27
N GLY A 958 99.43 47.71 16.42
CA GLY A 958 100.70 48.47 16.54
C GLY A 958 101.66 48.28 15.37
N GLU A 959 101.30 47.42 14.43
CA GLU A 959 101.96 47.22 13.13
C GLU A 959 101.24 48.05 12.05
N THR A 960 101.94 48.38 10.96
CA THR A 960 101.34 48.92 9.74
C THR A 960 100.88 47.78 8.83
N ASP A 961 99.88 48.04 7.98
CA ASP A 961 99.28 47.04 7.11
C ASP A 961 100.10 46.92 5.82
N PRO A 962 100.80 45.78 5.57
CA PRO A 962 101.71 45.62 4.44
C PRO A 962 101.01 45.63 3.07
N THR A 963 99.67 45.68 3.04
CA THR A 963 98.89 45.76 1.79
C THR A 963 98.31 47.15 1.52
N SER A 964 98.54 48.11 2.41
CA SER A 964 97.95 49.44 2.35
C SER A 964 98.95 50.54 2.66
N ALA A 965 99.44 51.19 1.60
CA ALA A 965 100.51 52.20 1.64
C ALA A 965 100.27 53.47 2.49
N ASP A 966 99.16 53.55 3.22
CA ASP A 966 98.72 54.59 4.17
C ASP A 966 97.66 53.94 5.08
N SER A 967 98.12 53.20 6.08
CA SER A 967 97.32 52.30 6.92
C SER A 967 96.23 53.01 7.72
N ASP A 968 96.48 54.24 8.19
CA ASP A 968 95.51 55.03 8.95
C ASP A 968 94.71 56.04 8.08
N ALA A 969 95.05 56.10 6.79
CA ALA A 969 94.43 56.92 5.76
C ALA A 969 94.45 58.43 6.04
N ASP A 970 95.46 58.92 6.77
CA ASP A 970 95.61 60.35 7.07
C ASP A 970 96.20 61.18 5.91
N GLY A 971 96.75 60.48 4.89
CA GLY A 971 97.28 61.04 3.66
C GLY A 971 98.81 61.09 3.58
N LEU A 972 99.53 60.49 4.54
CA LEU A 972 100.95 60.18 4.49
C LEU A 972 101.15 58.67 4.32
N ARG A 973 102.27 58.26 3.72
CA ARG A 973 102.55 56.83 3.55
C ARG A 973 103.31 56.31 4.76
N ASP A 974 103.06 55.08 5.17
CA ASP A 974 103.62 54.50 6.38
C ASP A 974 105.16 54.49 6.32
N GLY A 975 105.78 54.11 5.21
CA GLY A 975 107.24 54.20 4.99
C GLY A 975 107.83 55.61 4.98
N THR A 976 107.00 56.65 4.94
CA THR A 976 107.42 58.04 5.18
C THR A 976 107.31 58.44 6.65
N GLU A 977 106.37 57.85 7.38
CA GLU A 977 106.10 58.14 8.80
C GLU A 977 107.01 57.32 9.73
N ASP A 978 107.29 56.07 9.36
CA ASP A 978 108.28 55.22 10.02
C ASP A 978 109.71 55.57 9.58
N ALA A 979 110.29 56.54 10.28
CA ALA A 979 111.66 57.00 10.00
C ALA A 979 112.76 55.96 10.33
N ASN A 980 112.45 54.86 11.03
CA ASN A 980 113.40 53.80 11.37
C ASN A 980 113.14 52.46 10.68
N LEU A 981 112.13 52.39 9.81
CA LEU A 981 111.84 51.29 8.89
C LEU A 981 111.74 49.94 9.59
N ASN A 982 110.94 49.89 10.65
CA ASN A 982 110.69 48.68 11.43
C ASN A 982 109.20 48.29 11.49
N GLY A 983 108.37 48.88 10.63
CA GLY A 983 106.96 48.52 10.41
C GLY A 983 106.02 48.85 11.57
N THR A 984 106.41 49.83 12.41
CA THR A 984 105.58 50.25 13.56
C THR A 984 105.56 51.77 13.64
N VAL A 985 104.37 52.38 13.71
CA VAL A 985 104.19 53.86 13.74
C VAL A 985 103.52 54.34 15.02
#